data_AF-A0A498PXI5-F1
#
_entry.id   AF-A0A498PXI5-F1
#
_cell.length_a   1.000
_cell.length_b   1.000
_cell.length_c   1.000
_cell.angle_alpha   90.00
_cell.angle_beta   90.00
_cell.angle_gamma   90.00
#
_symmetry.space_group_name_H-M   'P 1'
#
loop_
_entity.id
_entity.type
_entity.pdbx_description
1 polymer ?
#
loop_
_entity_poly.entity_id
_entity_poly.type
_entity_poly.pdbx_seq_one_letter_code
_entity_poly.pdbx_strand_id
1 'polypeptide(L)'
;MAELVLNGCRVTPLAGYLSALGAHRAVHRLLDSDAQGRWSQGVYVLRCRFATIDELNVALHASFEPESIVSPWNSGAGFAANGKSPAAERILQWVRESTDNRLEALRLAVAEADRVVSDGLRLGIADLWDKKRKPEVLRLCRNELPDAAIAWLDAAIALGQDDDPSYSRLLGTGGNLGRQDLSATYLQQVRTVLEHRDSLAWLASALDGHPRAPLPKDSPGQFDAGGVGASDEPNPVGNPWTFLFVIEGTLLFATAVVRRHGAAYPGAALPFQVAGSAAGFASSASGERPLAELWAPEWPKPLTIPDVAHLLGEGRADWNSRAARSGLDMARAAATFAVDRGIKAFHRHVFVDRLGQNPIAVPAGRIEVGVRGGVDLLAPLDRWRETLRRSDPPSDIAARLNALDQAIFDHACTGEPAELVEVFVALGRCRYAASRSGKVREAKLPVLSFPHGAKLLDQLRDVIHHDRELRIALALATSRDNAGTFGAWLIDPLLAGGLVTGLADIARRRSFPLATDDTVTDCAFSVRGARIAFERGLRLRSGDIQPFIEGAIDDERTAALTLGLSCVDWRYTGGENLPGTTSVSDPALDLVVLFTGVVPLDYVNTDGESRSLFVRPGHDWPSRLIAGQVGAVLRDASRRLRIAGVRHVVSVRGGSFDGRRLAVALLFTTKTSDRRAALGRVAVVGSHHTKLVQEVTT
;
A
#
# COMPACT_ATOMS: atom_id res chain seq x y z
N MET A 1 34.27 -17.88 14.77
CA MET A 1 33.45 -18.10 13.57
C MET A 1 33.60 -16.91 12.66
N ALA A 2 34.07 -17.13 11.43
CA ALA A 2 34.23 -16.10 10.41
C ALA A 2 32.88 -15.77 9.76
N GLU A 3 32.77 -14.60 9.14
CA GLU A 3 31.63 -14.22 8.29
C GLU A 3 32.01 -14.38 6.82
N LEU A 4 31.33 -15.28 6.12
CA LEU A 4 31.50 -15.56 4.70
C LEU A 4 30.42 -14.84 3.91
N VAL A 5 30.82 -13.99 2.97
CA VAL A 5 29.90 -13.28 2.06
C VAL A 5 29.61 -14.15 0.85
N LEU A 6 28.37 -14.61 0.69
CA LEU A 6 27.94 -15.48 -0.40
C LEU A 6 27.43 -14.64 -1.58
N ASN A 7 28.34 -14.07 -2.37
CA ASN A 7 28.01 -13.14 -3.47
C ASN A 7 27.07 -13.71 -4.55
N GLY A 8 27.01 -15.04 -4.71
CA GLY A 8 26.04 -15.73 -5.58
C GLY A 8 24.63 -15.86 -4.98
N CYS A 9 24.47 -15.56 -3.69
CA CYS A 9 23.23 -15.65 -2.93
C CYS A 9 22.70 -14.24 -2.57
N ARG A 10 21.84 -13.69 -3.45
CA ARG A 10 21.31 -12.32 -3.35
C ARG A 10 19.84 -12.30 -2.97
N VAL A 11 19.37 -11.19 -2.40
CA VAL A 11 17.94 -10.97 -2.07
C VAL A 11 17.01 -10.94 -3.29
N THR A 12 17.55 -10.68 -4.47
CA THR A 12 16.83 -10.64 -5.75
C THR A 12 17.80 -11.11 -6.85
N PRO A 13 17.36 -11.96 -7.81
CA PRO A 13 16.01 -12.53 -7.97
C PRO A 13 15.66 -13.57 -6.90
N LEU A 14 14.39 -14.03 -6.87
CA LEU A 14 13.88 -15.00 -5.89
C LEU A 14 14.74 -16.27 -5.82
N ALA A 15 15.30 -16.71 -6.95
CA ALA A 15 16.21 -17.84 -6.97
C ALA A 15 17.45 -17.62 -6.09
N GLY A 16 18.08 -16.44 -6.15
CA GLY A 16 19.20 -16.09 -5.28
C GLY A 16 18.82 -16.10 -3.80
N TYR A 17 17.60 -15.66 -3.47
CA TYR A 17 17.10 -15.65 -2.10
C TYR A 17 16.94 -17.07 -1.58
N LEU A 18 16.32 -17.96 -2.37
CA LEU A 18 16.10 -19.35 -2.00
C LEU A 18 17.41 -20.15 -1.96
N SER A 19 18.34 -19.89 -2.89
CA SER A 19 19.66 -20.51 -2.87
C SER A 19 20.44 -20.16 -1.61
N ALA A 20 20.34 -18.93 -1.12
CA ALA A 20 20.94 -18.52 0.15
C ALA A 20 20.44 -19.39 1.32
N LEU A 21 19.13 -19.59 1.36
CA LEU A 21 18.48 -20.41 2.38
C LEU A 21 18.83 -21.89 2.24
N GLY A 22 18.84 -22.44 1.03
CA GLY A 22 19.25 -23.82 0.77
C GLY A 22 20.70 -24.08 1.14
N ALA A 23 21.63 -23.19 0.76
CA ALA A 23 23.03 -23.30 1.14
C ALA A 23 23.20 -23.25 2.66
N HIS A 24 22.53 -22.32 3.35
CA HIS A 24 22.57 -22.24 4.81
C HIS A 24 22.00 -23.51 5.47
N ARG A 25 20.89 -24.07 4.95
CA ARG A 25 20.34 -25.35 5.42
C ARG A 25 21.33 -26.48 5.26
N ALA A 26 21.97 -26.60 4.10
CA ALA A 26 22.95 -27.64 3.82
C ALA A 26 24.15 -27.54 4.77
N VAL A 27 24.68 -26.33 5.01
CA VAL A 27 25.77 -26.12 5.97
C VAL A 27 25.33 -26.48 7.39
N HIS A 28 24.15 -26.04 7.82
CA HIS A 28 23.62 -26.34 9.14
C HIS A 28 23.47 -27.86 9.38
N ARG A 29 22.91 -28.58 8.39
CA ARG A 29 22.64 -30.01 8.51
C ARG A 29 23.91 -30.86 8.44
N LEU A 30 24.83 -30.52 7.54
CA LEU A 30 25.94 -31.41 7.16
C LEU A 30 27.26 -31.07 7.84
N LEU A 31 27.48 -29.81 8.22
CA LEU A 31 28.81 -29.33 8.59
C LEU A 31 28.86 -28.61 9.93
N ASP A 32 27.90 -27.73 10.22
CA ASP A 32 27.96 -26.81 11.36
C ASP A 32 26.56 -26.44 11.86
N SER A 33 26.06 -27.17 12.87
CA SER A 33 24.74 -26.92 13.47
C SER A 33 24.58 -25.54 14.09
N ASP A 34 25.68 -24.87 14.41
CA ASP A 34 25.69 -23.53 15.00
C ASP A 34 25.83 -22.42 13.95
N ALA A 35 25.80 -22.77 12.65
CA ALA A 35 25.84 -21.80 11.56
C ALA A 35 24.67 -20.80 11.66
N GLN A 36 24.98 -19.53 11.40
CA GLN A 36 24.03 -18.43 11.44
C GLN A 36 24.09 -17.63 10.14
N GLY A 37 22.96 -17.11 9.68
CA GLY A 37 22.87 -16.35 8.45
C GLY A 37 22.11 -15.03 8.60
N ARG A 38 22.54 -14.00 7.89
CA ARG A 38 21.85 -12.70 7.80
C ARG A 38 21.93 -12.10 6.42
N TRP A 39 21.06 -11.15 6.14
CA TRP A 39 21.14 -10.30 4.97
C TRP A 39 21.95 -9.04 5.27
N SER A 40 22.90 -8.70 4.39
CA SER A 40 23.68 -7.47 4.45
C SER A 40 23.95 -6.95 3.04
N GLN A 41 23.59 -5.68 2.78
CA GLN A 41 23.80 -5.03 1.47
C GLN A 41 23.27 -5.86 0.28
N GLY A 42 22.13 -6.54 0.47
CA GLY A 42 21.49 -7.36 -0.58
C GLY A 42 22.12 -8.73 -0.81
N VAL A 43 23.13 -9.12 -0.04
CA VAL A 43 23.83 -10.41 -0.12
C VAL A 43 23.67 -11.20 1.17
N TYR A 44 23.68 -12.53 1.09
CA TYR A 44 23.65 -13.39 2.26
C TYR A 44 25.04 -13.52 2.90
N VAL A 45 25.11 -13.33 4.21
CA VAL A 45 26.33 -13.49 5.00
C VAL A 45 26.13 -14.68 5.93
N LEU A 46 26.98 -15.70 5.77
CA LEU A 46 26.98 -16.92 6.55
C LEU A 46 28.11 -16.88 7.58
N ARG A 47 27.76 -16.98 8.86
CA ARG A 47 28.70 -17.11 9.96
C ARG A 47 28.79 -18.59 10.35
N CYS A 48 29.97 -19.17 10.18
CA CYS A 48 30.22 -20.59 10.47
C CYS A 48 31.67 -20.85 10.93
N ARG A 49 32.00 -22.12 11.15
CA ARG A 49 33.32 -22.56 11.60
C ARG A 49 34.44 -22.45 10.56
N PHE A 50 34.11 -22.36 9.28
CA PHE A 50 35.09 -22.27 8.19
C PHE A 50 35.68 -20.87 8.06
N ALA A 51 36.97 -20.76 7.73
CA ALA A 51 37.64 -19.47 7.63
C ALA A 51 37.46 -18.82 6.25
N THR A 52 37.32 -19.64 5.20
CA THR A 52 37.17 -19.18 3.81
C THR A 52 36.03 -19.89 3.09
N ILE A 53 35.55 -19.28 2.01
CA ILE A 53 34.53 -19.88 1.15
C ILE A 53 35.04 -21.13 0.42
N ASP A 54 36.33 -21.18 0.07
CA ASP A 54 36.94 -22.33 -0.59
C ASP A 54 37.03 -23.55 0.34
N GLU A 55 37.36 -23.35 1.62
CA GLU A 55 37.27 -24.41 2.64
C GLU A 55 35.85 -24.95 2.78
N LEU A 56 34.87 -24.04 2.81
CA LEU A 56 33.45 -24.40 2.86
C LEU A 56 33.04 -25.21 1.61
N ASN A 57 33.45 -24.79 0.41
CA ASN A 57 33.13 -25.47 -0.84
C ASN A 57 33.64 -26.92 -0.83
N VAL A 58 34.88 -27.14 -0.43
CA VAL A 58 35.48 -28.48 -0.38
C VAL A 58 34.75 -29.36 0.64
N ALA A 59 34.51 -28.84 1.84
CA ALA A 59 33.83 -29.58 2.90
C ALA A 59 32.38 -29.93 2.52
N LEU A 60 31.64 -28.95 1.98
CA LEU A 60 30.24 -29.13 1.59
C LEU A 60 30.11 -30.10 0.43
N HIS A 61 30.95 -30.00 -0.60
CA HIS A 61 30.94 -30.93 -1.72
C HIS A 61 31.24 -32.38 -1.28
N ALA A 62 32.21 -32.57 -0.38
CA ALA A 62 32.58 -33.89 0.10
C ALA A 62 31.50 -34.54 0.97
N SER A 63 30.83 -33.74 1.81
CA SER A 63 29.80 -34.20 2.75
C SER A 63 28.37 -34.01 2.25
N PHE A 64 28.17 -33.66 0.98
CA PHE A 64 26.83 -33.36 0.46
C PHE A 64 25.95 -34.61 0.46
N GLU A 65 24.81 -34.52 1.14
CA GLU A 65 23.74 -35.50 1.07
C GLU A 65 22.47 -34.76 0.62
N PRO A 66 21.77 -35.20 -0.44
CA PRO A 66 20.54 -34.55 -0.89
C PRO A 66 19.37 -34.73 0.09
N GLU A 67 18.43 -33.81 0.05
CA GLU A 67 17.16 -33.90 0.77
C GLU A 67 16.22 -34.95 0.16
N SER A 68 15.31 -35.50 0.97
CA SER A 68 14.36 -36.56 0.59
C SER A 68 13.19 -36.06 -0.27
N ILE A 69 13.47 -35.43 -1.41
CA ILE A 69 12.46 -34.82 -2.29
C ILE A 69 11.92 -35.85 -3.28
N VAL A 70 10.68 -36.31 -3.06
CA VAL A 70 9.94 -37.25 -3.93
C VAL A 70 8.47 -36.85 -4.05
N SER A 71 7.87 -37.03 -5.23
CA SER A 71 6.46 -36.67 -5.48
C SER A 71 5.64 -37.85 -6.03
N PRO A 72 5.37 -38.92 -5.25
CA PRO A 72 4.57 -40.06 -5.73
C PRO A 72 3.16 -39.67 -6.20
N TRP A 73 2.63 -38.53 -5.75
CA TRP A 73 1.35 -37.97 -6.17
C TRP A 73 1.37 -37.29 -7.56
N ASN A 74 2.51 -37.28 -8.26
CA ASN A 74 2.67 -36.73 -9.60
C ASN A 74 3.09 -37.82 -10.59
N SER A 75 2.34 -37.94 -11.70
CA SER A 75 2.65 -38.93 -12.74
C SER A 75 3.97 -38.61 -13.46
N GLY A 76 4.36 -37.33 -13.50
CA GLY A 76 5.63 -36.85 -14.03
C GLY A 76 6.86 -37.26 -13.21
N ALA A 77 6.68 -37.67 -11.95
CA ALA A 77 7.80 -38.02 -11.05
C ALA A 77 8.42 -39.39 -11.33
N GLY A 78 7.80 -40.22 -12.18
CA GLY A 78 8.32 -41.54 -12.58
C GLY A 78 7.75 -42.73 -11.80
N PHE A 79 7.03 -42.51 -10.70
CA PHE A 79 6.42 -43.57 -9.89
C PHE A 79 5.30 -44.35 -10.61
N ALA A 80 4.74 -43.79 -11.69
CA ALA A 80 3.71 -44.47 -12.47
C ALA A 80 4.23 -45.64 -13.33
N ALA A 81 5.54 -45.69 -13.60
CA ALA A 81 6.20 -46.75 -14.37
C ALA A 81 5.44 -47.16 -15.66
N ASN A 82 4.85 -46.18 -16.34
CA ASN A 82 3.97 -46.38 -17.50
C ASN A 82 4.62 -45.94 -18.82
N GLY A 83 5.91 -45.59 -18.80
CA GLY A 83 6.69 -45.18 -19.95
C GLY A 83 6.43 -43.75 -20.41
N LYS A 84 5.54 -42.98 -19.75
CA LYS A 84 5.25 -41.58 -20.13
C LYS A 84 6.34 -40.61 -19.69
N SER A 85 7.14 -40.97 -18.68
CA SER A 85 8.23 -40.16 -18.15
C SER A 85 9.55 -40.96 -18.03
N PRO A 86 10.13 -41.48 -19.13
CA PRO A 86 11.26 -42.43 -19.06
C PRO A 86 12.51 -41.88 -18.37
N ALA A 87 12.73 -40.56 -18.41
CA ALA A 87 13.85 -39.93 -17.71
C ALA A 87 13.65 -39.94 -16.18
N ALA A 88 12.42 -39.73 -15.73
CA ALA A 88 12.07 -39.80 -14.30
C ALA A 88 12.07 -41.24 -13.79
N GLU A 89 11.61 -42.20 -14.59
CA GLU A 89 11.69 -43.64 -14.25
C GLU A 89 13.15 -44.10 -14.10
N ARG A 90 14.03 -43.70 -15.04
CA ARG A 90 15.47 -44.01 -14.96
C ARG A 90 16.16 -43.38 -13.76
N ILE A 91 15.79 -42.15 -13.38
CA ILE A 91 16.42 -41.51 -12.22
C ILE A 91 15.99 -42.15 -10.90
N LEU A 92 14.72 -42.56 -10.77
CA LEU A 92 14.28 -43.35 -9.61
C LEU A 92 14.99 -44.69 -9.54
N GLN A 93 15.19 -45.37 -10.68
CA GLN A 93 15.92 -46.63 -10.71
C GLN A 93 17.37 -46.46 -10.27
N TRP A 94 18.05 -45.40 -10.72
CA TRP A 94 19.38 -45.04 -10.24
C TRP A 94 19.43 -44.84 -8.72
N VAL A 95 18.43 -44.18 -8.12
CA VAL A 95 18.33 -44.07 -6.66
C VAL A 95 18.20 -45.46 -6.02
N ARG A 96 17.26 -46.29 -6.49
CA ARG A 96 17.01 -47.63 -5.92
C ARG A 96 18.23 -48.54 -5.94
N GLU A 97 19.01 -48.49 -7.02
CA GLU A 97 20.18 -49.34 -7.24
C GLU A 97 21.46 -48.79 -6.60
N SER A 98 21.45 -47.53 -6.15
CA SER A 98 22.64 -46.92 -5.59
C SER A 98 23.07 -47.55 -4.26
N THR A 99 24.38 -47.69 -4.10
CA THR A 99 25.05 -48.08 -2.85
C THR A 99 25.77 -46.91 -2.20
N ASP A 100 25.66 -45.70 -2.75
CA ASP A 100 26.25 -44.49 -2.16
C ASP A 100 25.52 -44.13 -0.86
N ASN A 101 26.26 -44.08 0.25
CA ASN A 101 25.72 -43.74 1.58
C ASN A 101 25.06 -42.36 1.58
N ARG A 102 25.53 -41.42 0.74
CA ARG A 102 24.93 -40.08 0.63
C ARG A 102 23.47 -40.12 0.18
N LEU A 103 23.04 -41.20 -0.48
CA LEU A 103 21.68 -41.38 -0.98
C LEU A 103 20.79 -42.21 -0.05
N GLU A 104 21.26 -42.62 1.14
CA GLU A 104 20.50 -43.50 2.04
C GLU A 104 19.10 -42.94 2.40
N ALA A 105 19.03 -41.69 2.87
CA ALA A 105 17.75 -41.06 3.20
C ALA A 105 16.81 -40.93 1.99
N LEU A 106 17.37 -40.73 0.81
CA LEU A 106 16.61 -40.62 -0.43
C LEU A 106 16.11 -41.99 -0.92
N ARG A 107 16.92 -43.05 -0.76
CA ARG A 107 16.51 -44.44 -1.01
C ARG A 107 15.35 -44.84 -0.13
N LEU A 108 15.40 -44.49 1.16
CA LEU A 108 14.29 -44.71 2.08
C LEU A 108 13.01 -43.99 1.60
N ALA A 109 13.12 -42.71 1.24
CA ALA A 109 11.98 -41.94 0.75
C ALA A 109 11.38 -42.51 -0.55
N VAL A 110 12.21 -42.98 -1.50
CA VAL A 110 11.73 -43.66 -2.72
C VAL A 110 11.04 -44.98 -2.38
N ALA A 111 11.59 -45.78 -1.46
CA ALA A 111 10.99 -47.05 -1.05
C ALA A 111 9.62 -46.85 -0.37
N GLU A 112 9.49 -45.85 0.51
CA GLU A 112 8.20 -45.51 1.13
C GLU A 112 7.21 -44.91 0.11
N ALA A 113 7.70 -44.12 -0.85
CA ALA A 113 6.87 -43.65 -1.96
C ALA A 113 6.36 -44.81 -2.86
N ASP A 114 7.16 -45.86 -3.06
CA ASP A 114 6.72 -47.08 -3.76
C ASP A 114 5.64 -47.83 -2.95
N ARG A 115 5.71 -47.81 -1.60
CA ARG A 115 4.65 -48.35 -0.73
C ARG A 115 3.37 -47.54 -0.84
N VAL A 116 3.43 -46.21 -0.85
CA VAL A 116 2.26 -45.35 -1.09
C VAL A 116 1.52 -45.75 -2.37
N VAL A 117 2.26 -46.00 -3.46
CA VAL A 117 1.67 -46.44 -4.73
C VAL A 117 1.00 -47.80 -4.58
N SER A 118 1.70 -48.76 -3.96
CA SER A 118 1.22 -50.13 -3.75
C SER A 118 -0.03 -50.17 -2.86
N ASP A 119 -0.05 -49.39 -1.79
CA ASP A 119 -1.16 -49.32 -0.83
C ASP A 119 -2.36 -48.58 -1.40
N GLY A 120 -2.14 -47.50 -2.17
CA GLY A 120 -3.21 -46.84 -2.91
C GLY A 120 -3.95 -47.80 -3.86
N LEU A 121 -3.20 -48.62 -4.60
CA LEU A 121 -3.77 -49.66 -5.46
C LEU A 121 -4.54 -50.72 -4.63
N ARG A 122 -4.00 -51.16 -3.48
CA ARG A 122 -4.66 -52.11 -2.57
C ARG A 122 -5.97 -51.56 -2.00
N LEU A 123 -6.06 -50.25 -1.78
CA LEU A 123 -7.25 -49.54 -1.32
C LEU A 123 -8.27 -49.25 -2.43
N GLY A 124 -8.05 -49.74 -3.65
CA GLY A 124 -8.98 -49.58 -4.76
C GLY A 124 -8.88 -48.22 -5.47
N ILE A 125 -7.76 -47.51 -5.32
CA ILE A 125 -7.47 -46.31 -6.11
C ILE A 125 -6.92 -46.76 -7.47
N ALA A 126 -7.79 -46.94 -8.47
CA ALA A 126 -7.37 -47.44 -9.79
C ALA A 126 -6.36 -46.54 -10.52
N ASP A 127 -6.47 -45.21 -10.33
CA ASP A 127 -5.52 -44.22 -10.83
C ASP A 127 -5.18 -43.23 -9.71
N LEU A 128 -3.99 -43.35 -9.13
CA LEU A 128 -3.50 -42.47 -8.06
C LEU A 128 -3.29 -41.02 -8.52
N TRP A 129 -3.22 -40.79 -9.82
CA TRP A 129 -2.96 -39.47 -10.40
C TRP A 129 -4.24 -38.80 -10.92
N ASP A 130 -5.41 -39.43 -10.74
CA ASP A 130 -6.71 -38.78 -10.94
C ASP A 130 -6.87 -37.63 -9.95
N LYS A 131 -7.19 -36.44 -10.48
CA LYS A 131 -7.46 -35.24 -9.70
C LYS A 131 -8.51 -35.47 -8.61
N LYS A 132 -9.50 -36.33 -8.84
CA LYS A 132 -10.55 -36.65 -7.84
C LYS A 132 -10.04 -37.47 -6.66
N ARG A 133 -8.99 -38.27 -6.86
CA ARG A 133 -8.39 -39.14 -5.83
C ARG A 133 -7.17 -38.49 -5.17
N LYS A 134 -6.73 -37.32 -5.65
CA LYS A 134 -5.57 -36.58 -5.14
C LYS A 134 -5.59 -36.40 -3.61
N PRO A 135 -6.71 -36.02 -2.95
CA PRO A 135 -6.73 -35.90 -1.49
C PRO A 135 -6.41 -37.21 -0.75
N GLU A 136 -6.93 -38.34 -1.23
CA GLU A 136 -6.68 -39.66 -0.64
C GLU A 136 -5.20 -40.06 -0.78
N VAL A 137 -4.60 -39.82 -1.95
CA VAL A 137 -3.18 -40.12 -2.19
C VAL A 137 -2.27 -39.24 -1.34
N LEU A 138 -2.61 -37.95 -1.17
CA LEU A 138 -1.84 -37.05 -0.31
C LEU A 138 -1.91 -37.45 1.17
N ARG A 139 -3.03 -38.01 1.63
CA ARG A 139 -3.15 -38.60 2.98
C ARG A 139 -2.28 -39.84 3.14
N LEU A 140 -2.25 -40.73 2.14
CA LEU A 140 -1.35 -41.89 2.15
C LEU A 140 0.11 -41.44 2.20
N CYS A 141 0.49 -40.44 1.39
CA CYS A 141 1.82 -39.84 1.44
C CYS A 141 2.16 -39.35 2.85
N ARG A 142 1.23 -38.69 3.55
CA ARG A 142 1.46 -38.22 4.93
C ARG A 142 1.62 -39.34 5.96
N ASN A 143 1.00 -40.49 5.74
CA ASN A 143 1.06 -41.60 6.69
C ASN A 143 2.31 -42.46 6.50
N GLU A 144 2.78 -42.61 5.27
CA GLU A 144 3.85 -43.55 4.91
C GLU A 144 5.21 -42.89 4.69
N LEU A 145 5.25 -41.65 4.15
CA LEU A 145 6.53 -41.01 3.85
C LEU A 145 7.29 -40.67 5.14
N PRO A 146 8.63 -40.78 5.13
CA PRO A 146 9.45 -40.38 6.27
C PRO A 146 9.37 -38.87 6.50
N ASP A 147 9.56 -38.41 7.74
CA ASP A 147 9.50 -36.98 8.13
C ASP A 147 10.33 -36.07 7.21
N ALA A 148 11.50 -36.55 6.76
CA ALA A 148 12.36 -35.83 5.82
C ALA A 148 11.69 -35.55 4.46
N ALA A 149 10.86 -36.47 3.96
CA ALA A 149 10.11 -36.30 2.72
C ALA A 149 8.78 -35.54 2.93
N ILE A 150 8.22 -35.56 4.13
CA ILE A 150 7.03 -34.77 4.49
C ILE A 150 7.31 -33.26 4.36
N ALA A 151 8.52 -32.80 4.67
CA ALA A 151 8.89 -31.39 4.50
C ALA A 151 8.67 -30.88 3.07
N TRP A 152 8.96 -31.70 2.04
CA TRP A 152 8.71 -31.37 0.64
C TRP A 152 7.21 -31.32 0.33
N LEU A 153 6.45 -32.30 0.82
CA LEU A 153 4.99 -32.32 0.68
C LEU A 153 4.36 -31.05 1.29
N ASP A 154 4.77 -30.67 2.50
CA ASP A 154 4.23 -29.51 3.21
C ASP A 154 4.69 -28.16 2.66
N ALA A 155 5.82 -28.12 1.93
CA ALA A 155 6.24 -26.94 1.15
C ALA A 155 5.44 -26.80 -0.15
N ALA A 156 5.08 -27.91 -0.80
CA ALA A 156 4.39 -27.91 -2.08
C ALA A 156 2.86 -27.79 -1.94
N ILE A 157 2.28 -28.36 -0.88
CA ILE A 157 0.83 -28.59 -0.74
C ILE A 157 0.36 -28.33 0.70
N ALA A 158 -0.60 -27.42 0.85
CA ALA A 158 -1.39 -27.26 2.07
C ALA A 158 -2.74 -27.99 1.91
N LEU A 159 -3.04 -29.00 2.75
CA LEU A 159 -4.40 -29.56 2.84
C LEU A 159 -5.28 -28.67 3.73
N GLY A 160 -6.43 -28.23 3.22
CA GLY A 160 -7.46 -27.48 3.93
C GLY A 160 -8.38 -28.37 4.79
N GLN A 161 -9.34 -27.76 5.49
CA GLN A 161 -10.33 -28.48 6.31
C GLN A 161 -11.34 -29.29 5.49
N ASP A 162 -11.62 -28.86 4.26
CA ASP A 162 -12.54 -29.52 3.33
C ASP A 162 -11.83 -30.55 2.42
N ASP A 163 -10.63 -31.01 2.80
CA ASP A 163 -9.77 -31.91 2.02
C ASP A 163 -9.37 -31.40 0.61
N ASP A 164 -9.63 -30.12 0.27
CA ASP A 164 -9.17 -29.51 -0.98
C ASP A 164 -7.70 -29.04 -0.86
N PRO A 165 -6.77 -29.54 -1.69
CA PRO A 165 -5.37 -29.14 -1.66
C PRO A 165 -5.16 -27.73 -2.23
N SER A 166 -4.58 -26.84 -1.44
CA SER A 166 -4.02 -25.57 -1.89
C SER A 166 -2.54 -25.75 -2.26
N TYR A 167 -2.17 -25.28 -3.44
CA TYR A 167 -0.81 -25.44 -3.97
C TYR A 167 0.04 -24.19 -3.76
N SER A 168 1.29 -24.40 -3.38
CA SER A 168 2.32 -23.36 -3.30
C SER A 168 2.61 -22.79 -4.69
N ARG A 169 2.42 -21.48 -4.88
CA ARG A 169 2.73 -20.83 -6.17
C ARG A 169 4.22 -20.82 -6.47
N LEU A 170 5.05 -20.92 -5.43
CA LEU A 170 6.49 -21.11 -5.56
C LEU A 170 6.86 -22.45 -6.22
N LEU A 171 6.04 -23.48 -6.00
CA LEU A 171 6.28 -24.87 -6.44
C LEU A 171 5.21 -25.37 -7.44
N GLY A 172 4.46 -24.45 -8.05
CA GLY A 172 3.45 -24.75 -9.06
C GLY A 172 2.27 -25.58 -8.55
N THR A 173 1.89 -26.63 -9.28
CA THR A 173 0.79 -27.53 -8.88
C THR A 173 1.35 -28.77 -8.20
N GLY A 174 1.73 -28.62 -6.93
CA GLY A 174 2.19 -29.73 -6.09
C GLY A 174 3.54 -30.28 -6.54
N GLY A 175 4.49 -29.39 -6.84
CA GLY A 175 5.81 -29.76 -7.36
C GLY A 175 5.88 -29.85 -8.89
N ASN A 176 4.83 -29.46 -9.62
CA ASN A 176 4.83 -29.40 -11.08
C ASN A 176 4.83 -27.97 -11.60
N LEU A 177 5.77 -27.67 -12.50
CA LEU A 177 5.76 -26.48 -13.34
C LEU A 177 5.47 -26.90 -14.78
N GLY A 178 4.19 -26.86 -15.15
CA GLY A 178 3.73 -27.28 -16.48
C GLY A 178 3.88 -28.77 -16.65
N ARG A 179 4.75 -29.20 -17.57
CA ARG A 179 5.09 -30.63 -17.78
C ARG A 179 6.28 -31.12 -16.93
N GLN A 180 6.99 -30.20 -16.28
CA GLN A 180 8.18 -30.54 -15.52
C GLN A 180 7.82 -30.87 -14.07
N ASP A 181 8.22 -32.05 -13.61
CA ASP A 181 8.19 -32.42 -12.19
C ASP A 181 9.49 -31.98 -11.51
N LEU A 182 9.36 -31.17 -10.46
CA LEU A 182 10.50 -30.61 -9.74
C LEU A 182 11.26 -31.67 -8.95
N SER A 183 10.60 -32.72 -8.46
CA SER A 183 11.29 -33.79 -7.74
C SER A 183 12.13 -34.65 -8.68
N ALA A 184 11.60 -35.03 -9.85
CA ALA A 184 12.39 -35.73 -10.87
C ALA A 184 13.57 -34.88 -11.37
N THR A 185 13.35 -33.57 -11.56
CA THR A 185 14.44 -32.64 -11.94
C THR A 185 15.49 -32.54 -10.83
N TYR A 186 15.08 -32.43 -9.57
CA TYR A 186 15.99 -32.41 -8.42
C TYR A 186 16.89 -33.65 -8.41
N LEU A 187 16.32 -34.85 -8.55
CA LEU A 187 17.10 -36.10 -8.61
C LEU A 187 18.09 -36.14 -9.78
N GLN A 188 17.73 -35.58 -10.93
CA GLN A 188 18.65 -35.47 -12.07
C GLN A 188 19.82 -34.54 -11.77
N GLN A 189 19.58 -33.43 -11.09
CA GLN A 189 20.63 -32.50 -10.66
C GLN A 189 21.50 -33.10 -9.55
N VAL A 190 20.90 -33.84 -8.60
CA VAL A 190 21.64 -34.59 -7.58
C VAL A 190 22.62 -35.54 -8.25
N ARG A 191 22.15 -36.39 -9.17
CA ARG A 191 23.04 -37.29 -9.91
C ARG A 191 24.16 -36.52 -10.62
N THR A 192 23.81 -35.40 -11.26
CA THR A 192 24.78 -34.56 -11.98
C THR A 192 25.87 -34.02 -11.05
N VAL A 193 25.53 -33.50 -9.87
CA VAL A 193 26.53 -32.97 -8.92
C VAL A 193 27.34 -34.07 -8.22
N LEU A 194 26.81 -35.29 -8.10
CA LEU A 194 27.54 -36.41 -7.50
C LEU A 194 28.50 -37.09 -8.47
N GLU A 195 28.19 -37.12 -9.76
CA GLU A 195 28.96 -37.85 -10.79
C GLU A 195 29.91 -36.95 -11.61
N HIS A 196 29.63 -35.65 -11.74
CA HIS A 196 30.38 -34.78 -12.65
C HIS A 196 31.64 -34.17 -12.03
N ARG A 197 32.76 -34.21 -12.77
CA ARG A 197 34.08 -33.71 -12.32
C ARG A 197 34.11 -32.21 -11.98
N ASP A 198 33.30 -31.42 -12.67
CA ASP A 198 33.25 -29.95 -12.49
C ASP A 198 32.30 -29.52 -11.36
N SER A 199 31.69 -30.45 -10.63
CA SER A 199 30.70 -30.18 -9.58
C SER A 199 31.21 -29.22 -8.50
N LEU A 200 32.46 -29.40 -8.03
CA LEU A 200 33.06 -28.49 -7.06
C LEU A 200 33.21 -27.06 -7.61
N ALA A 201 33.57 -26.91 -8.88
CA ALA A 201 33.68 -25.60 -9.53
C ALA A 201 32.30 -24.93 -9.68
N TRP A 202 31.26 -25.71 -9.98
CA TRP A 202 29.89 -25.23 -10.01
C TRP A 202 29.39 -24.82 -8.61
N LEU A 203 29.69 -25.58 -7.56
CA LEU A 203 29.35 -25.20 -6.18
C LEU A 203 30.00 -23.87 -5.81
N ALA A 204 31.30 -23.74 -6.05
CA ALA A 204 32.02 -22.50 -5.79
C ALA A 204 31.38 -21.32 -6.53
N SER A 205 31.03 -21.50 -7.81
CA SER A 205 30.34 -20.48 -8.61
C SER A 205 28.97 -20.10 -8.05
N ALA A 206 28.23 -21.06 -7.47
CA ALA A 206 26.91 -20.81 -6.88
C ALA A 206 26.99 -19.98 -5.59
N LEU A 207 28.05 -20.17 -4.80
CA LEU A 207 28.22 -19.43 -3.53
C LEU A 207 28.89 -18.07 -3.72
N ASP A 208 29.92 -17.97 -4.57
CA ASP A 208 30.69 -16.74 -4.77
C ASP A 208 30.25 -15.89 -5.97
N GLY A 209 29.37 -16.41 -6.84
CA GLY A 209 28.86 -15.70 -8.02
C GLY A 209 29.84 -15.56 -9.19
N HIS A 210 30.99 -16.23 -9.17
CA HIS A 210 32.00 -16.18 -10.23
C HIS A 210 32.00 -17.49 -11.03
N PRO A 211 31.74 -17.46 -12.36
CA PRO A 211 31.78 -18.66 -13.19
C PRO A 211 33.17 -19.32 -13.20
N ARG A 212 33.27 -20.57 -12.73
CA ARG A 212 34.54 -21.33 -12.64
C ARG A 212 34.65 -22.50 -13.63
N ALA A 213 33.53 -22.96 -14.19
CA ALA A 213 33.48 -24.00 -15.21
C ALA A 213 32.25 -23.83 -16.12
N PRO A 214 32.28 -24.35 -17.36
CA PRO A 214 31.11 -24.37 -18.24
C PRO A 214 29.93 -25.11 -17.59
N LEU A 215 28.72 -24.58 -17.76
CA LEU A 215 27.49 -25.21 -17.26
C LEU A 215 27.05 -26.36 -18.19
N PRO A 216 26.37 -27.40 -17.66
CA PRO A 216 25.74 -28.44 -18.47
C PRO A 216 24.71 -27.86 -19.46
N LYS A 217 24.57 -28.50 -20.63
CA LYS A 217 23.64 -28.03 -21.69
C LYS A 217 22.16 -28.05 -21.27
N ASP A 218 21.78 -28.97 -20.38
CA ASP A 218 20.38 -29.20 -19.98
C ASP A 218 20.04 -28.63 -18.59
N SER A 219 20.79 -27.64 -18.12
CA SER A 219 20.54 -27.05 -16.80
C SER A 219 19.20 -26.30 -16.73
N PRO A 220 18.40 -26.49 -15.66
CA PRO A 220 17.02 -26.00 -15.58
C PRO A 220 16.94 -24.47 -15.34
N GLY A 221 16.91 -23.67 -16.40
CA GLY A 221 16.90 -22.19 -16.32
C GLY A 221 15.59 -21.49 -15.94
N GLN A 222 14.61 -22.17 -15.32
CA GLN A 222 13.21 -21.70 -15.28
C GLN A 222 12.78 -20.80 -14.09
N PHE A 223 13.63 -20.59 -13.07
CA PHE A 223 13.30 -19.75 -11.91
C PHE A 223 13.71 -18.27 -12.07
N ASP A 224 14.02 -17.81 -13.29
CA ASP A 224 14.43 -16.42 -13.55
C ASP A 224 13.68 -15.80 -14.75
N ALA A 225 12.98 -14.70 -14.49
CA ALA A 225 12.27 -13.88 -15.47
C ALA A 225 13.21 -13.05 -16.37
N GLY A 226 14.44 -12.78 -15.90
CA GLY A 226 15.39 -11.88 -16.56
C GLY A 226 16.07 -12.46 -17.79
N GLY A 227 16.02 -13.79 -17.96
CA GLY A 227 16.66 -14.50 -19.07
C GLY A 227 15.95 -14.35 -20.42
N VAL A 228 14.75 -13.78 -20.46
CA VAL A 228 14.06 -13.47 -21.72
C VAL A 228 14.36 -12.01 -22.11
N GLY A 229 15.63 -11.73 -22.42
CA GLY A 229 16.01 -10.46 -23.08
C GLY A 229 17.34 -9.79 -22.70
N ALA A 230 18.03 -10.21 -21.63
CA ALA A 230 19.36 -9.68 -21.31
C ALA A 230 20.45 -10.71 -21.67
N SER A 231 21.21 -10.43 -22.72
CA SER A 231 22.15 -11.38 -23.33
C SER A 231 23.51 -11.51 -22.64
N ASP A 232 23.75 -10.84 -21.50
CA ASP A 232 25.11 -10.70 -20.94
C ASP A 232 25.29 -11.16 -19.48
N GLU A 233 24.23 -11.57 -18.76
CA GLU A 233 24.37 -12.10 -17.38
C GLU A 233 24.16 -13.63 -17.34
N PRO A 234 25.04 -14.41 -16.65
CA PRO A 234 24.86 -15.85 -16.51
C PRO A 234 23.56 -16.17 -15.78
N ASN A 235 22.71 -17.01 -16.37
CA ASN A 235 21.46 -17.48 -15.76
C ASN A 235 21.78 -18.23 -14.44
N PRO A 236 21.44 -17.68 -13.25
CA PRO A 236 21.85 -18.25 -11.96
C PRO A 236 21.31 -19.67 -11.76
N VAL A 237 20.10 -19.94 -12.27
CA VAL A 237 19.39 -21.23 -12.14
C VAL A 237 19.95 -22.29 -13.12
N GLY A 238 20.74 -21.88 -14.10
CA GLY A 238 21.48 -22.78 -14.99
C GLY A 238 22.61 -23.55 -14.28
N ASN A 239 22.90 -23.28 -13.01
CA ASN A 239 23.85 -24.04 -12.23
C ASN A 239 23.14 -25.16 -11.44
N PRO A 240 23.56 -26.45 -11.57
CA PRO A 240 22.98 -27.56 -10.83
C PRO A 240 22.89 -27.32 -9.32
N TRP A 241 23.95 -26.77 -8.70
CA TRP A 241 23.97 -26.46 -7.27
C TRP A 241 22.97 -25.38 -6.89
N THR A 242 22.85 -24.33 -7.71
CA THR A 242 21.85 -23.28 -7.49
C THR A 242 20.44 -23.88 -7.51
N PHE A 243 20.13 -24.77 -8.47
CA PHE A 243 18.84 -25.44 -8.52
C PHE A 243 18.57 -26.27 -7.27
N LEU A 244 19.53 -27.08 -6.82
CA LEU A 244 19.41 -27.87 -5.59
C LEU A 244 19.12 -26.95 -4.40
N PHE A 245 19.90 -25.88 -4.21
CA PHE A 245 19.68 -24.94 -3.12
C PHE A 245 18.36 -24.18 -3.22
N VAL A 246 17.88 -23.84 -4.42
CA VAL A 246 16.54 -23.23 -4.58
C VAL A 246 15.47 -24.16 -4.02
N ILE A 247 15.47 -25.43 -4.46
CA ILE A 247 14.45 -26.40 -4.02
C ILE A 247 14.57 -26.67 -2.52
N GLU A 248 15.78 -26.89 -2.00
CA GLU A 248 15.99 -27.12 -0.57
C GLU A 248 15.65 -25.89 0.28
N GLY A 249 15.88 -24.69 -0.23
CA GLY A 249 15.50 -23.43 0.40
C GLY A 249 13.98 -23.27 0.55
N THR A 250 13.20 -23.83 -0.38
CA THR A 250 11.72 -23.81 -0.29
C THR A 250 11.18 -24.60 0.89
N LEU A 251 11.94 -25.57 1.42
CA LEU A 251 11.53 -26.40 2.55
C LEU A 251 11.32 -25.59 3.84
N LEU A 252 11.94 -24.41 3.96
CA LEU A 252 11.70 -23.49 5.09
C LEU A 252 10.34 -22.79 5.05
N PHE A 253 9.66 -22.81 3.89
CA PHE A 253 8.31 -22.26 3.73
C PHE A 253 7.22 -23.32 3.95
N ALA A 254 7.58 -24.52 4.44
CA ALA A 254 6.63 -25.57 4.77
C ALA A 254 5.51 -25.05 5.71
N THR A 255 4.28 -25.45 5.40
CA THR A 255 3.01 -24.76 5.70
C THR A 255 2.51 -24.76 7.16
N ALA A 256 3.39 -24.86 8.16
CA ALA A 256 2.99 -25.05 9.56
C ALA A 256 1.97 -24.02 10.10
N VAL A 257 1.92 -22.77 9.57
CA VAL A 257 1.08 -21.69 10.13
C VAL A 257 -0.06 -21.19 9.24
N VAL A 258 -0.14 -21.59 7.96
CA VAL A 258 -1.34 -21.31 7.13
C VAL A 258 -2.63 -21.78 7.84
N ARG A 259 -2.51 -22.74 8.76
CA ARG A 259 -3.59 -23.30 9.60
C ARG A 259 -3.90 -22.54 10.90
N ARG A 260 -2.97 -21.80 11.52
CA ARG A 260 -3.16 -21.20 12.86
C ARG A 260 -3.78 -19.80 12.87
N HIS A 261 -3.53 -18.99 11.84
CA HIS A 261 -4.10 -17.65 11.72
C HIS A 261 -5.33 -17.56 10.81
N GLY A 262 -5.84 -18.71 10.35
CA GLY A 262 -6.93 -18.82 9.39
C GLY A 262 -6.53 -18.25 8.05
N ALA A 263 -6.16 -19.09 7.08
CA ALA A 263 -5.95 -18.68 5.69
C ALA A 263 -7.15 -17.83 5.23
N ALA A 264 -6.97 -16.52 5.22
CA ALA A 264 -8.09 -15.59 5.16
C ALA A 264 -8.55 -15.33 3.71
N TYR A 265 -7.89 -15.97 2.75
CA TYR A 265 -8.35 -16.15 1.38
C TYR A 265 -8.04 -17.58 0.88
N PRO A 266 -8.85 -18.12 -0.05
CA PRO A 266 -8.62 -19.45 -0.63
C PRO A 266 -7.33 -19.46 -1.44
N GLY A 267 -6.32 -20.22 -0.99
CA GLY A 267 -5.05 -20.40 -1.73
C GLY A 267 -3.78 -19.81 -1.08
N ALA A 268 -3.84 -19.28 0.15
CA ALA A 268 -2.62 -19.06 0.92
C ALA A 268 -2.02 -20.44 1.25
N ALA A 269 -0.85 -20.75 0.70
CA ALA A 269 -0.17 -22.04 0.87
C ALA A 269 1.30 -21.87 1.30
N LEU A 270 1.72 -20.64 1.67
CA LEU A 270 3.06 -20.32 2.15
C LEU A 270 2.96 -19.15 3.14
N PRO A 271 3.89 -19.04 4.10
CA PRO A 271 4.02 -17.84 4.92
C PRO A 271 4.36 -16.62 4.04
N PHE A 272 3.82 -15.46 4.41
CA PHE A 272 3.96 -14.20 3.66
C PHE A 272 3.53 -14.25 2.18
N GLN A 273 2.71 -15.24 1.79
CA GLN A 273 2.06 -15.28 0.49
C GLN A 273 0.65 -14.67 0.56
N VAL A 274 0.37 -13.74 -0.34
CA VAL A 274 -0.92 -13.05 -0.44
C VAL A 274 -1.48 -13.09 -1.86
N ALA A 275 -2.75 -12.72 -2.03
CA ALA A 275 -3.34 -12.62 -3.36
C ALA A 275 -2.65 -11.54 -4.19
N GLY A 276 -2.49 -11.80 -5.49
CA GLY A 276 -1.93 -10.86 -6.46
C GLY A 276 -2.74 -9.57 -6.51
N SER A 277 -2.07 -8.43 -6.37
CA SER A 277 -2.67 -7.10 -6.50
C SER A 277 -2.05 -6.33 -7.67
N ALA A 278 -2.87 -5.51 -8.34
CA ALA A 278 -2.36 -4.55 -9.32
C ALA A 278 -1.66 -3.36 -8.65
N ALA A 279 -1.99 -3.05 -7.39
CA ALA A 279 -1.36 -1.95 -6.67
C ALA A 279 0.14 -2.21 -6.44
N GLY A 280 0.96 -1.21 -6.69
CA GLY A 280 2.43 -1.29 -6.63
C GLY A 280 3.05 -2.15 -7.72
N PHE A 281 2.28 -2.61 -8.72
CA PHE A 281 2.78 -3.46 -9.80
C PHE A 281 2.39 -2.89 -11.17
N ALA A 282 3.14 -1.86 -11.59
CA ALA A 282 2.91 -1.14 -12.85
C ALA A 282 3.43 -1.88 -14.10
N SER A 283 4.15 -2.99 -13.94
CA SER A 283 4.86 -3.70 -15.01
C SER A 283 3.97 -4.63 -15.88
N SER A 284 2.66 -4.70 -15.65
CA SER A 284 1.82 -5.58 -16.47
C SER A 284 1.63 -4.98 -17.86
N ALA A 285 2.20 -5.64 -18.87
CA ALA A 285 1.67 -5.52 -20.22
C ALA A 285 0.16 -5.80 -20.18
N SER A 286 -0.64 -5.07 -20.97
CA SER A 286 -2.10 -5.21 -20.99
C SER A 286 -2.51 -6.69 -21.15
N GLY A 287 -2.99 -7.32 -20.08
CA GLY A 287 -3.43 -8.72 -20.07
C GLY A 287 -2.75 -9.63 -19.04
N GLU A 288 -1.63 -9.23 -18.43
CA GLU A 288 -0.97 -10.03 -17.37
C GLU A 288 -1.75 -9.94 -16.05
N ARG A 289 -2.26 -11.08 -15.56
CA ARG A 289 -2.95 -11.18 -14.26
C ARG A 289 -1.99 -11.67 -13.17
N PRO A 290 -1.76 -10.88 -12.10
CA PRO A 290 -1.08 -11.36 -10.90
C PRO A 290 -1.82 -12.54 -10.28
N LEU A 291 -1.15 -13.69 -10.12
CA LEU A 291 -1.70 -14.89 -9.50
C LEU A 291 -1.57 -14.86 -7.97
N ALA A 292 -0.41 -14.42 -7.48
CA ALA A 292 -0.08 -14.31 -6.06
C ALA A 292 1.13 -13.39 -5.88
N GLU A 293 1.43 -13.03 -4.64
CA GLU A 293 2.67 -12.34 -4.28
C GLU A 293 3.34 -13.09 -3.12
N LEU A 294 4.65 -13.25 -3.19
CA LEU A 294 5.49 -13.69 -2.06
C LEU A 294 6.30 -12.50 -1.55
N TRP A 295 6.23 -12.27 -0.25
CA TRP A 295 6.98 -11.23 0.43
C TRP A 295 8.12 -11.88 1.22
N ALA A 296 9.31 -11.91 0.64
CA ALA A 296 10.48 -12.58 1.22
C ALA A 296 11.16 -11.69 2.29
N PRO A 297 11.22 -12.11 3.57
CA PRO A 297 11.72 -11.25 4.64
C PRO A 297 13.24 -11.07 4.61
N GLU A 298 13.70 -9.85 4.86
CA GLU A 298 15.10 -9.48 5.06
C GLU A 298 15.34 -9.22 6.54
N TRP A 299 16.23 -9.99 7.17
CA TRP A 299 16.64 -9.81 8.57
C TRP A 299 18.12 -9.40 8.68
N PRO A 300 18.46 -8.41 9.53
CA PRO A 300 19.83 -7.91 9.67
C PRO A 300 20.64 -8.66 10.75
N LYS A 301 19.97 -9.33 11.69
CA LYS A 301 20.61 -10.08 12.78
C LYS A 301 20.89 -11.52 12.34
N PRO A 302 22.08 -12.09 12.58
CA PRO A 302 22.33 -13.51 12.28
C PRO A 302 21.33 -14.42 12.98
N LEU A 303 20.69 -15.31 12.23
CA LEU A 303 19.73 -16.31 12.71
C LEU A 303 20.23 -17.72 12.38
N THR A 304 20.00 -18.69 13.26
CA THR A 304 20.23 -20.12 12.93
C THR A 304 19.10 -20.64 12.03
N ILE A 305 19.29 -21.79 11.38
CA ILE A 305 18.20 -22.42 10.59
C ILE A 305 16.93 -22.70 11.41
N PRO A 306 17.00 -23.20 12.66
CA PRO A 306 15.83 -23.29 13.53
C PRO A 306 15.12 -21.94 13.75
N ASP A 307 15.86 -20.84 13.95
CA ASP A 307 15.27 -19.51 14.12
C ASP A 307 14.63 -19.00 12.82
N VAL A 308 15.25 -19.26 11.66
CA VAL A 308 14.67 -18.92 10.35
C VAL A 308 13.40 -19.72 10.09
N ALA A 309 13.41 -21.02 10.41
CA ALA A 309 12.23 -21.88 10.31
C ALA A 309 11.12 -21.42 11.27
N HIS A 310 11.47 -20.92 12.46
CA HIS A 310 10.51 -20.35 13.39
C HIS A 310 9.90 -19.04 12.86
N LEU A 311 10.73 -18.13 12.32
CA LEU A 311 10.28 -16.85 11.73
C LEU A 311 9.35 -17.08 10.52
N LEU A 312 9.78 -17.91 9.56
CA LEU A 312 8.97 -18.24 8.39
C LEU A 312 7.77 -19.11 8.80
N GLY A 313 7.94 -19.94 9.82
CA GLY A 313 6.86 -20.64 10.49
C GLY A 313 5.79 -19.67 10.94
N GLU A 314 6.06 -18.77 11.89
CA GLU A 314 5.10 -17.80 12.43
C GLU A 314 4.42 -16.95 11.35
N GLY A 315 5.19 -16.46 10.37
CA GLY A 315 4.64 -15.87 9.16
C GLY A 315 3.66 -14.72 9.39
N ARG A 316 3.76 -14.01 10.52
CA ARG A 316 2.77 -13.06 10.98
C ARG A 316 2.87 -11.77 10.17
N ALA A 317 1.76 -11.42 9.54
CA ALA A 317 1.55 -10.13 8.91
C ALA A 317 0.07 -9.77 9.05
N ASP A 318 -0.23 -8.86 9.98
CA ASP A 318 -1.59 -8.47 10.32
C ASP A 318 -1.86 -7.04 9.88
N TRP A 319 -3.03 -6.81 9.28
CA TRP A 319 -3.58 -5.48 9.08
C TRP A 319 -4.95 -5.40 9.74
N ASN A 320 -5.13 -4.41 10.62
CA ASN A 320 -6.40 -4.13 11.31
C ASN A 320 -7.01 -5.38 11.99
N SER A 321 -6.18 -6.06 12.79
CA SER A 321 -6.52 -7.28 13.55
C SER A 321 -6.88 -8.50 12.69
N ARG A 322 -6.44 -8.55 11.42
CA ARG A 322 -6.63 -9.67 10.51
C ARG A 322 -5.36 -9.97 9.75
N ALA A 323 -5.12 -11.23 9.43
CA ALA A 323 -4.03 -11.60 8.53
C ALA A 323 -4.16 -10.87 7.18
N ALA A 324 -3.03 -10.38 6.66
CA ALA A 324 -2.94 -9.71 5.38
C ALA A 324 -3.41 -10.62 4.24
N ARG A 325 -4.20 -10.08 3.30
CA ARG A 325 -4.80 -10.85 2.18
C ARG A 325 -4.33 -10.39 0.81
N SER A 326 -3.69 -9.23 0.75
CA SER A 326 -3.23 -8.59 -0.48
C SER A 326 -1.88 -7.92 -0.27
N GLY A 327 -1.18 -7.59 -1.36
CA GLY A 327 0.05 -6.80 -1.30
C GLY A 327 -0.14 -5.44 -0.60
N LEU A 328 -1.33 -4.85 -0.68
CA LEU A 328 -1.65 -3.63 0.05
C LEU A 328 -1.73 -3.85 1.56
N ASP A 329 -2.35 -4.94 2.01
CA ASP A 329 -2.39 -5.26 3.44
C ASP A 329 -0.98 -5.55 3.97
N MET A 330 -0.13 -6.23 3.18
CA MET A 330 1.27 -6.45 3.53
C MET A 330 2.05 -5.15 3.68
N ALA A 331 1.90 -4.22 2.74
CA ALA A 331 2.53 -2.90 2.83
C ALA A 331 2.11 -2.14 4.10
N ARG A 332 0.82 -2.18 4.44
CA ARG A 332 0.30 -1.53 5.65
C ARG A 332 0.69 -2.24 6.96
N ALA A 333 0.76 -3.57 6.95
CA ALA A 333 1.26 -4.35 8.07
C ALA A 333 2.74 -4.00 8.36
N ALA A 334 3.56 -3.94 7.32
CA ALA A 334 4.96 -3.50 7.40
C ALA A 334 5.07 -2.05 7.91
N ALA A 335 4.18 -1.17 7.45
CA ALA A 335 4.12 0.24 7.83
C ALA A 335 3.63 0.51 9.27
N THR A 336 3.16 -0.52 9.98
CA THR A 336 2.59 -0.39 11.34
C THR A 336 3.21 -1.34 12.36
N PHE A 337 4.36 -1.95 12.03
CA PHE A 337 5.02 -3.00 12.84
C PHE A 337 4.11 -4.19 13.19
N ALA A 338 3.10 -4.45 12.38
CA ALA A 338 2.19 -5.58 12.54
C ALA A 338 2.70 -6.83 11.81
N VAL A 339 4.02 -6.98 11.74
CA VAL A 339 4.73 -8.14 11.18
C VAL A 339 5.67 -8.75 12.23
N ASP A 340 6.23 -9.93 11.97
CA ASP A 340 7.19 -10.55 12.89
C ASP A 340 8.40 -9.66 13.20
N ARG A 341 8.83 -9.74 14.47
CA ARG A 341 9.97 -8.96 14.97
C ARG A 341 11.26 -9.45 14.34
N GLY A 342 12.16 -8.51 14.03
CA GLY A 342 13.47 -8.83 13.43
C GLY A 342 13.49 -8.77 11.91
N ILE A 343 12.33 -8.65 11.25
CA ILE A 343 12.23 -8.32 9.84
C ILE A 343 12.51 -6.83 9.66
N LYS A 344 13.49 -6.50 8.81
CA LYS A 344 13.86 -5.12 8.43
C LYS A 344 13.14 -4.66 7.17
N ALA A 345 12.94 -5.56 6.22
CA ALA A 345 12.27 -5.28 4.97
C ALA A 345 11.67 -6.55 4.37
N PHE A 346 10.84 -6.41 3.34
CA PHE A 346 10.38 -7.50 2.50
C PHE A 346 10.78 -7.24 1.05
N HIS A 347 11.21 -8.30 0.36
CA HIS A 347 11.42 -8.32 -1.08
C HIS A 347 10.19 -8.92 -1.74
N ARG A 348 9.46 -8.09 -2.47
CA ARG A 348 8.18 -8.44 -3.06
C ARG A 348 8.40 -9.12 -4.42
N HIS A 349 7.81 -10.29 -4.59
CA HIS A 349 7.85 -11.06 -5.83
C HIS A 349 6.43 -11.36 -6.28
N VAL A 350 6.05 -10.90 -7.46
CA VAL A 350 4.70 -11.09 -8.03
C VAL A 350 4.75 -12.25 -9.02
N PHE A 351 3.90 -13.25 -8.81
CA PHE A 351 3.74 -14.35 -9.75
C PHE A 351 2.78 -13.97 -10.86
N VAL A 352 3.23 -14.00 -12.12
CA VAL A 352 2.42 -13.69 -13.30
C VAL A 352 2.48 -14.83 -14.32
N ASP A 353 1.38 -15.06 -15.04
CA ASP A 353 1.38 -15.91 -16.24
C ASP A 353 1.93 -15.12 -17.42
N ARG A 354 3.03 -15.59 -18.03
CA ARG A 354 3.56 -15.04 -19.29
C ARG A 354 3.46 -16.07 -20.40
N LEU A 355 2.99 -15.63 -21.58
CA LEU A 355 2.95 -16.42 -22.83
C LEU A 355 2.20 -17.77 -22.73
N GLY A 356 1.26 -17.92 -21.78
CA GLY A 356 0.53 -19.18 -21.56
C GLY A 356 1.40 -20.32 -20.99
N GLN A 357 2.57 -19.99 -20.43
CA GLN A 357 3.51 -20.92 -19.82
C GLN A 357 3.58 -20.74 -18.29
N ASN A 358 4.45 -21.52 -17.64
CA ASN A 358 4.65 -21.59 -16.18
C ASN A 358 4.70 -20.21 -15.50
N PRO A 359 4.10 -20.06 -14.31
CA PRO A 359 4.09 -18.79 -13.59
C PRO A 359 5.52 -18.36 -13.25
N ILE A 360 5.83 -17.10 -13.51
CA ILE A 360 7.16 -16.51 -13.27
C ILE A 360 7.09 -15.58 -12.07
N ALA A 361 8.09 -15.64 -11.18
CA ALA A 361 8.24 -14.70 -10.08
C ALA A 361 8.99 -13.43 -10.54
N VAL A 362 8.27 -12.32 -10.70
CA VAL A 362 8.82 -11.03 -11.10
C VAL A 362 9.15 -10.20 -9.86
N PRO A 363 10.39 -9.73 -9.68
CA PRO A 363 10.73 -8.78 -8.63
C PRO A 363 9.89 -7.49 -8.75
N ALA A 364 9.22 -7.09 -7.67
CA ALA A 364 8.28 -5.98 -7.64
C ALA A 364 8.62 -4.95 -6.56
N GLY A 365 9.90 -4.89 -6.17
CA GLY A 365 10.45 -3.89 -5.25
C GLY A 365 10.71 -4.41 -3.83
N ARG A 366 11.30 -3.53 -3.02
CA ARG A 366 11.65 -3.77 -1.62
C ARG A 366 10.86 -2.80 -0.74
N ILE A 367 10.19 -3.33 0.29
CA ILE A 367 9.40 -2.53 1.23
C ILE A 367 10.04 -2.59 2.61
N GLU A 368 10.41 -1.43 3.14
CA GLU A 368 10.95 -1.33 4.50
C GLU A 368 9.86 -1.49 5.56
N VAL A 369 10.21 -2.20 6.63
CA VAL A 369 9.39 -2.33 7.83
C VAL A 369 9.71 -1.17 8.77
N GLY A 370 8.70 -0.36 9.09
CA GLY A 370 8.86 0.85 9.87
C GLY A 370 7.52 1.56 10.09
N VAL A 371 7.35 2.25 11.21
CA VAL A 371 6.12 3.00 11.46
C VAL A 371 6.03 4.19 10.51
N ARG A 372 4.94 4.25 9.76
CA ARG A 372 4.63 5.37 8.88
C ARG A 372 3.38 6.09 9.38
N GLY A 373 3.51 7.40 9.57
CA GLY A 373 2.42 8.23 10.08
C GLY A 373 1.24 8.25 9.12
N GLY A 374 0.02 8.17 9.66
CA GLY A 374 -1.22 8.30 8.87
C GLY A 374 -1.75 7.00 8.25
N VAL A 375 -0.96 5.93 8.17
CA VAL A 375 -1.41 4.65 7.59
C VAL A 375 -2.55 4.03 8.41
N ASP A 376 -2.43 4.01 9.73
CA ASP A 376 -3.45 3.50 10.66
C ASP A 376 -4.76 4.30 10.59
N LEU A 377 -4.68 5.60 10.31
CA LEU A 377 -5.84 6.48 10.14
C LEU A 377 -6.71 6.08 8.96
N LEU A 378 -6.16 5.33 7.98
CA LEU A 378 -6.87 4.90 6.77
C LEU A 378 -7.66 3.58 6.92
N ALA A 379 -7.55 2.88 8.05
CA ALA A 379 -8.26 1.62 8.30
C ALA A 379 -9.80 1.67 8.06
N PRO A 380 -10.52 2.78 8.33
CA PRO A 380 -11.95 2.88 8.02
C PRO A 380 -12.32 2.68 6.54
N LEU A 381 -11.36 2.80 5.61
CA LEU A 381 -11.60 2.61 4.18
C LEU A 381 -11.91 1.17 3.78
N ASP A 382 -11.44 0.18 4.52
CA ASP A 382 -11.38 -1.21 4.04
C ASP A 382 -12.77 -1.77 3.76
N ARG A 383 -13.70 -1.62 4.72
CA ARG A 383 -15.07 -2.13 4.56
C ARG A 383 -15.77 -1.48 3.35
N TRP A 384 -15.53 -0.19 3.12
CA TRP A 384 -16.10 0.54 2.01
C TRP A 384 -15.53 0.08 0.66
N ARG A 385 -14.19 0.00 0.56
CA ARG A 385 -13.47 -0.44 -0.63
C ARG A 385 -13.84 -1.86 -1.04
N GLU A 386 -13.88 -2.78 -0.08
CA GLU A 386 -14.26 -4.17 -0.35
C GLU A 386 -15.73 -4.27 -0.80
N THR A 387 -16.64 -3.51 -0.18
CA THR A 387 -18.06 -3.53 -0.57
C THR A 387 -18.25 -2.94 -1.96
N LEU A 388 -17.53 -1.86 -2.29
CA LEU A 388 -17.52 -1.30 -3.63
C LEU A 388 -16.98 -2.30 -4.65
N ARG A 389 -15.85 -2.98 -4.35
CA ARG A 389 -15.29 -4.03 -5.21
C ARG A 389 -16.27 -5.18 -5.44
N ARG A 390 -16.94 -5.66 -4.38
CA ARG A 390 -17.94 -6.73 -4.42
C ARG A 390 -19.22 -6.35 -5.17
N SER A 391 -19.52 -5.05 -5.32
CA SER A 391 -20.66 -4.59 -6.13
C SER A 391 -20.45 -4.74 -7.63
N ASP A 392 -19.27 -5.20 -8.07
CA ASP A 392 -18.89 -5.33 -9.48
C ASP A 392 -19.13 -4.01 -10.25
N PRO A 393 -18.43 -2.93 -9.87
CA PRO A 393 -18.74 -1.61 -10.38
C PRO A 393 -18.32 -1.48 -11.86
N PRO A 394 -18.94 -0.55 -12.63
CA PRO A 394 -18.50 -0.25 -13.99
C PRO A 394 -17.01 0.06 -14.10
N SER A 395 -16.41 -0.17 -15.28
CA SER A 395 -14.96 -0.09 -15.51
C SER A 395 -14.32 1.24 -15.05
N ASP A 396 -14.96 2.39 -15.27
CA ASP A 396 -14.46 3.70 -14.78
C ASP A 396 -14.36 3.75 -13.25
N ILE A 397 -15.35 3.22 -12.53
CA ILE A 397 -15.35 3.19 -11.06
C ILE A 397 -14.33 2.16 -10.56
N ALA A 398 -14.22 1.00 -11.22
CA ALA A 398 -13.19 0.01 -10.91
C ALA A 398 -11.77 0.59 -11.09
N ALA A 399 -11.54 1.37 -12.15
CA ALA A 399 -10.27 2.06 -12.38
C ALA A 399 -9.97 3.08 -11.27
N ARG A 400 -10.95 3.86 -10.84
CA ARG A 400 -10.79 4.82 -9.72
C ARG A 400 -10.59 4.14 -8.37
N LEU A 401 -11.22 2.98 -8.15
CA LEU A 401 -10.97 2.17 -6.95
C LEU A 401 -9.54 1.61 -6.96
N ASN A 402 -9.04 1.14 -8.11
CA ASN A 402 -7.65 0.72 -8.23
C ASN A 402 -6.67 1.87 -8.05
N ALA A 403 -6.99 3.09 -8.53
CA ALA A 403 -6.19 4.28 -8.27
C ALA A 403 -6.16 4.67 -6.78
N LEU A 404 -7.28 4.50 -6.07
CA LEU A 404 -7.32 4.65 -4.60
C LEU A 404 -6.45 3.58 -3.92
N ASP A 405 -6.53 2.33 -4.35
CA ASP A 405 -5.70 1.25 -3.80
C ASP A 405 -4.21 1.51 -4.02
N GLN A 406 -3.84 2.05 -5.18
CA GLN A 406 -2.48 2.48 -5.51
C GLN A 406 -2.02 3.61 -4.59
N ALA A 407 -2.81 4.69 -4.45
CA ALA A 407 -2.44 5.82 -3.58
C ALA A 407 -2.22 5.38 -2.12
N ILE A 408 -3.03 4.42 -1.62
CA ILE A 408 -2.82 3.92 -0.26
C ILE A 408 -1.60 3.00 -0.17
N PHE A 409 -1.30 2.24 -1.23
CA PHE A 409 -0.08 1.44 -1.30
C PHE A 409 1.15 2.33 -1.25
N ASP A 410 1.19 3.37 -2.07
CA ASP A 410 2.31 4.32 -2.14
C ASP A 410 2.54 4.96 -0.76
N HIS A 411 1.48 5.50 -0.15
CA HIS A 411 1.58 6.09 1.19
C HIS A 411 2.04 5.08 2.25
N ALA A 412 1.61 3.81 2.18
CA ALA A 412 2.12 2.77 3.09
C ALA A 412 3.61 2.44 2.84
N CYS A 413 4.10 2.65 1.62
CA CYS A 413 5.47 2.40 1.20
C CYS A 413 6.42 3.58 1.38
N THR A 414 5.94 4.81 1.59
CA THR A 414 6.80 5.99 1.84
C THR A 414 6.50 6.64 3.19
N GLY A 415 5.24 6.72 3.60
CA GLY A 415 4.79 7.48 4.76
C GLY A 415 4.76 8.99 4.52
N GLU A 416 5.00 9.43 3.29
CA GLU A 416 5.08 10.84 2.95
C GLU A 416 3.69 11.50 3.10
N PRO A 417 3.60 12.65 3.79
CA PRO A 417 2.32 13.35 3.95
C PRO A 417 1.69 13.77 2.62
N ALA A 418 2.49 14.02 1.58
CA ALA A 418 1.97 14.38 0.26
C ALA A 418 1.18 13.23 -0.39
N GLU A 419 1.63 11.98 -0.18
CA GLU A 419 0.90 10.81 -0.66
C GLU A 419 -0.37 10.55 0.14
N LEU A 420 -0.38 10.88 1.45
CA LEU A 420 -1.61 10.87 2.24
C LEU A 420 -2.66 11.85 1.69
N VAL A 421 -2.24 13.02 1.21
CA VAL A 421 -3.12 13.96 0.51
C VAL A 421 -3.70 13.31 -0.75
N GLU A 422 -2.87 12.65 -1.56
CA GLU A 422 -3.30 11.97 -2.78
C GLU A 422 -4.24 10.79 -2.51
N VAL A 423 -4.15 10.12 -1.35
CA VAL A 423 -5.18 9.15 -0.91
C VAL A 423 -6.56 9.83 -0.81
N PHE A 424 -6.65 11.01 -0.20
CA PHE A 424 -7.92 11.74 -0.09
C PHE A 424 -8.39 12.30 -1.44
N VAL A 425 -7.48 12.70 -2.34
CA VAL A 425 -7.82 13.04 -3.74
C VAL A 425 -8.46 11.84 -4.43
N ALA A 426 -7.79 10.68 -4.41
CA ALA A 426 -8.26 9.46 -5.07
C ALA A 426 -9.60 8.98 -4.47
N LEU A 427 -9.75 9.09 -3.15
CA LEU A 427 -10.99 8.80 -2.45
C LEU A 427 -12.13 9.70 -2.94
N GLY A 428 -11.89 11.02 -3.02
CA GLY A 428 -12.86 11.98 -3.54
C GLY A 428 -13.29 11.65 -4.95
N ARG A 429 -12.34 11.41 -5.86
CA ARG A 429 -12.61 11.01 -7.26
C ARG A 429 -13.44 9.73 -7.33
N CYS A 430 -13.09 8.71 -6.54
CA CYS A 430 -13.80 7.44 -6.51
C CYS A 430 -15.22 7.61 -5.97
N ARG A 431 -15.40 8.36 -4.87
CA ARG A 431 -16.71 8.68 -4.30
C ARG A 431 -17.60 9.46 -5.26
N TYR A 432 -17.03 10.43 -6.00
CA TYR A 432 -17.76 11.22 -6.99
C TYR A 432 -18.31 10.34 -8.12
N ALA A 433 -17.50 9.43 -8.65
CA ALA A 433 -17.94 8.50 -9.69
C ALA A 433 -18.97 7.49 -9.15
N ALA A 434 -18.74 6.94 -7.95
CA ALA A 434 -19.63 6.00 -7.29
C ALA A 434 -21.04 6.57 -7.05
N SER A 435 -21.15 7.82 -6.62
CA SER A 435 -22.44 8.45 -6.30
C SER A 435 -23.35 8.62 -7.53
N ARG A 436 -22.76 8.72 -8.73
CA ARG A 436 -23.48 8.87 -9.99
C ARG A 436 -23.98 7.54 -10.58
N SER A 437 -23.46 6.41 -10.11
CA SER A 437 -23.84 5.07 -10.59
C SER A 437 -25.05 4.50 -9.84
N GLY A 438 -26.12 4.17 -10.58
CA GLY A 438 -27.30 3.49 -10.02
C GLY A 438 -26.96 2.15 -9.35
N LYS A 439 -26.17 1.31 -10.04
CA LYS A 439 -25.69 0.01 -9.54
C LYS A 439 -24.97 0.13 -8.20
N VAL A 440 -24.10 1.14 -8.06
CA VAL A 440 -23.34 1.34 -6.80
C VAL A 440 -24.24 1.88 -5.68
N ARG A 441 -25.24 2.72 -5.99
CA ARG A 441 -26.21 3.18 -4.99
C ARG A 441 -27.06 2.03 -4.44
N GLU A 442 -27.44 1.07 -5.28
CA GLU A 442 -28.18 -0.14 -4.86
C GLU A 442 -27.36 -1.05 -3.94
N ALA A 443 -26.03 -1.04 -4.07
CA ALA A 443 -25.12 -1.82 -3.23
C ALA A 443 -25.03 -1.35 -1.77
N LYS A 444 -25.68 -0.23 -1.41
CA LYS A 444 -25.76 0.31 -0.03
C LYS A 444 -24.40 0.32 0.67
N LEU A 445 -23.43 1.03 0.08
CA LEU A 445 -22.09 1.14 0.64
C LEU A 445 -22.12 1.60 2.11
N PRO A 446 -21.25 1.06 2.98
CA PRO A 446 -21.19 1.48 4.37
C PRO A 446 -20.81 2.97 4.47
N VAL A 447 -21.27 3.64 5.52
CA VAL A 447 -20.89 5.03 5.77
C VAL A 447 -19.39 5.10 6.08
N LEU A 448 -18.66 5.91 5.32
CA LEU A 448 -17.26 6.22 5.60
C LEU A 448 -17.17 7.27 6.70
N SER A 449 -16.41 6.95 7.74
CA SER A 449 -16.18 7.82 8.89
C SER A 449 -14.75 7.64 9.39
N PHE A 450 -13.96 8.72 9.37
CA PHE A 450 -12.60 8.73 9.92
C PHE A 450 -12.63 9.47 11.26
N PRO A 451 -12.53 8.78 12.41
CA PRO A 451 -12.85 9.38 13.72
C PRO A 451 -11.80 10.35 14.27
N HIS A 452 -10.62 10.45 13.66
CA HIS A 452 -9.46 11.15 14.23
C HIS A 452 -9.00 12.35 13.39
N GLY A 453 -9.90 13.29 13.08
CA GLY A 453 -9.57 14.46 12.24
C GLY A 453 -8.42 15.32 12.76
N ALA A 454 -8.31 15.53 14.08
CA ALA A 454 -7.19 16.27 14.67
C ALA A 454 -5.84 15.58 14.42
N LYS A 455 -5.76 14.25 14.58
CA LYS A 455 -4.54 13.49 14.28
C LYS A 455 -4.21 13.54 12.79
N LEU A 456 -5.22 13.46 11.93
CA LEU A 456 -5.02 13.61 10.49
C LEU A 456 -4.45 14.99 10.15
N LEU A 457 -4.98 16.06 10.75
CA LEU A 457 -4.46 17.41 10.54
C LEU A 457 -2.99 17.53 10.96
N ASP A 458 -2.60 16.89 12.07
CA ASP A 458 -1.20 16.85 12.51
C ASP A 458 -0.29 16.16 11.51
N GLN A 459 -0.73 15.06 10.89
CA GLN A 459 0.04 14.37 9.83
C GLN A 459 0.21 15.22 8.58
N LEU A 460 -0.72 16.13 8.29
CA LEU A 460 -0.71 16.97 7.09
C LEU A 460 0.04 18.30 7.27
N ARG A 461 0.50 18.62 8.49
CA ARG A 461 0.99 19.95 8.87
C ARG A 461 2.07 20.48 7.94
N ASP A 462 3.03 19.64 7.57
CA ASP A 462 4.15 20.03 6.71
C ASP A 462 3.69 20.37 5.28
N VAL A 463 2.79 19.56 4.70
CA VAL A 463 2.30 19.75 3.32
C VAL A 463 1.33 20.92 3.22
N ILE A 464 0.56 21.20 4.28
CA ILE A 464 -0.36 22.34 4.34
C ILE A 464 0.35 23.67 4.07
N HIS A 465 1.65 23.81 4.36
CA HIS A 465 2.42 25.02 4.06
C HIS A 465 2.58 25.29 2.56
N HIS A 466 2.58 24.24 1.74
CA HIS A 466 2.95 24.32 0.32
C HIS A 466 1.81 23.97 -0.63
N ASP A 467 0.75 23.32 -0.14
CA ASP A 467 -0.40 22.91 -0.94
C ASP A 467 -1.61 23.83 -0.72
N ARG A 468 -1.93 24.67 -1.71
CA ARG A 468 -3.03 25.65 -1.63
C ARG A 468 -4.40 24.98 -1.72
N GLU A 469 -4.56 24.06 -2.66
CA GLU A 469 -5.79 23.31 -2.88
C GLU A 469 -6.17 22.52 -1.61
N LEU A 470 -5.18 21.94 -0.91
CA LEU A 470 -5.38 21.30 0.39
C LEU A 470 -5.86 22.29 1.45
N ARG A 471 -5.25 23.48 1.55
CA ARG A 471 -5.71 24.52 2.49
C ARG A 471 -7.17 24.89 2.24
N ILE A 472 -7.53 25.14 0.99
CA ILE A 472 -8.91 25.48 0.59
C ILE A 472 -9.86 24.33 0.94
N ALA A 473 -9.50 23.09 0.61
CA ALA A 473 -10.30 21.91 0.90
C ALA A 473 -10.50 21.68 2.41
N LEU A 474 -9.45 21.86 3.22
CA LEU A 474 -9.52 21.76 4.69
C LEU A 474 -10.43 22.84 5.29
N ALA A 475 -10.33 24.08 4.83
CA ALA A 475 -11.21 25.16 5.28
C ALA A 475 -12.69 24.85 5.00
N LEU A 476 -12.99 24.27 3.82
CA LEU A 476 -14.34 23.83 3.47
C LEU A 476 -14.78 22.61 4.29
N ALA A 477 -13.98 21.54 4.33
CA ALA A 477 -14.32 20.27 4.98
C ALA A 477 -14.53 20.42 6.50
N THR A 478 -13.85 21.38 7.13
CA THR A 478 -13.98 21.66 8.56
C THR A 478 -15.09 22.66 8.90
N SER A 479 -15.67 23.34 7.91
CA SER A 479 -16.65 24.40 8.11
C SER A 479 -18.00 23.86 8.64
N ARG A 480 -18.47 24.44 9.76
CA ARG A 480 -19.68 23.99 10.48
C ARG A 480 -20.27 25.09 11.38
N ASP A 481 -21.59 25.07 11.57
CA ASP A 481 -22.29 25.99 12.49
C ASP A 481 -22.55 25.38 13.86
N ASN A 482 -22.77 24.08 13.93
CA ASN A 482 -23.04 23.36 15.17
C ASN A 482 -21.89 22.39 15.50
N ALA A 483 -22.02 21.63 16.59
CA ALA A 483 -21.08 20.57 16.96
C ALA A 483 -21.08 19.37 16.00
N GLY A 484 -21.71 19.49 14.82
CA GLY A 484 -21.72 18.50 13.75
C GLY A 484 -20.31 18.07 13.35
N THR A 485 -20.22 16.83 12.90
CA THR A 485 -18.96 16.08 12.93
C THR A 485 -18.35 15.91 11.54
N PHE A 486 -19.20 15.90 10.51
CA PHE A 486 -18.84 15.66 9.12
C PHE A 486 -19.34 16.78 8.22
N GLY A 487 -18.66 16.98 7.09
CA GLY A 487 -19.06 17.91 6.04
C GLY A 487 -20.23 17.39 5.19
N ALA A 488 -21.31 16.88 5.80
CA ALA A 488 -22.42 16.27 5.06
C ALA A 488 -23.09 17.26 4.08
N TRP A 489 -23.09 18.55 4.42
CA TRP A 489 -23.59 19.63 3.57
C TRP A 489 -22.80 19.81 2.26
N LEU A 490 -21.58 19.29 2.18
CA LEU A 490 -20.75 19.33 0.97
C LEU A 490 -21.10 18.25 -0.04
N ILE A 491 -21.75 17.16 0.39
CA ILE A 491 -21.90 15.95 -0.43
C ILE A 491 -22.82 16.23 -1.63
N ASP A 492 -24.09 16.58 -1.40
CA ASP A 492 -25.04 16.77 -2.50
C ASP A 492 -24.63 17.88 -3.51
N PRO A 493 -24.16 19.06 -3.06
CA PRO A 493 -23.83 20.15 -3.98
C PRO A 493 -22.59 19.88 -4.83
N LEU A 494 -21.52 19.31 -4.24
CA LEU A 494 -20.29 19.01 -4.98
C LEU A 494 -20.52 17.90 -6.02
N LEU A 495 -21.37 16.91 -5.71
CA LEU A 495 -21.73 15.82 -6.62
C LEU A 495 -22.59 16.27 -7.81
N ALA A 496 -23.35 17.36 -7.66
CA ALA A 496 -24.32 17.83 -8.65
C ALA A 496 -23.77 18.89 -9.63
N GLY A 497 -22.92 19.82 -9.17
CA GLY A 497 -22.54 21.02 -9.95
C GLY A 497 -21.03 21.29 -10.07
N GLY A 498 -20.18 20.47 -9.47
CA GLY A 498 -18.74 20.75 -9.32
C GLY A 498 -18.45 21.80 -8.24
N LEU A 499 -17.17 22.09 -7.98
CA LEU A 499 -16.73 22.90 -6.84
C LEU A 499 -17.41 24.28 -6.80
N VAL A 500 -17.22 25.09 -7.84
CA VAL A 500 -17.65 26.49 -7.85
C VAL A 500 -19.17 26.60 -7.86
N THR A 501 -19.86 25.89 -8.74
CA THR A 501 -21.32 25.97 -8.86
C THR A 501 -22.00 25.41 -7.61
N GLY A 502 -21.54 24.27 -7.10
CA GLY A 502 -22.11 23.63 -5.90
C GLY A 502 -21.95 24.52 -4.67
N LEU A 503 -20.75 25.07 -4.44
CA LEU A 503 -20.49 25.97 -3.32
C LEU A 503 -21.23 27.31 -3.47
N ALA A 504 -21.35 27.86 -4.68
CA ALA A 504 -22.11 29.09 -4.89
C ALA A 504 -23.59 28.88 -4.56
N ASP A 505 -24.15 27.72 -4.91
CA ASP A 505 -25.52 27.36 -4.52
C ASP A 505 -25.68 27.25 -3.00
N ILE A 506 -24.67 26.73 -2.28
CA ILE A 506 -24.68 26.71 -0.81
C ILE A 506 -24.67 28.12 -0.25
N ALA A 507 -23.83 29.02 -0.77
CA ALA A 507 -23.82 30.42 -0.37
C ALA A 507 -25.20 31.06 -0.55
N ARG A 508 -25.88 30.77 -1.67
CA ARG A 508 -27.26 31.20 -1.94
C ARG A 508 -28.28 30.62 -0.98
N ARG A 509 -28.20 29.33 -0.64
CA ARG A 509 -29.12 28.71 0.33
C ARG A 509 -28.95 29.32 1.72
N ARG A 510 -27.70 29.57 2.14
CA ARG A 510 -27.40 30.21 3.43
C ARG A 510 -27.78 31.69 3.46
N SER A 511 -27.99 32.33 2.32
CA SER A 511 -28.43 33.72 2.28
C SER A 511 -29.94 33.90 2.40
N PHE A 512 -30.74 32.83 2.42
CA PHE A 512 -32.17 32.94 2.71
C PHE A 512 -32.41 33.45 4.14
N PRO A 513 -33.40 34.33 4.36
CA PRO A 513 -33.78 34.75 5.71
C PRO A 513 -34.08 33.53 6.60
N LEU A 514 -33.57 33.55 7.84
CA LEU A 514 -33.75 32.47 8.83
C LEU A 514 -33.14 31.11 8.45
N ALA A 515 -32.36 31.02 7.37
CA ALA A 515 -31.68 29.78 7.00
C ALA A 515 -30.54 29.40 7.96
N THR A 516 -30.05 30.36 8.74
CA THR A 516 -28.97 30.14 9.69
C THR A 516 -29.21 31.03 10.90
N ASP A 517 -29.22 30.45 12.10
CA ASP A 517 -29.38 31.21 13.33
C ASP A 517 -28.22 32.20 13.51
N ASP A 518 -28.50 33.37 14.07
CA ASP A 518 -27.46 34.33 14.38
C ASP A 518 -26.57 33.86 15.54
N THR A 519 -25.34 34.34 15.55
CA THR A 519 -24.40 34.12 16.65
C THR A 519 -24.76 35.05 17.80
N VAL A 520 -24.89 34.51 19.01
CA VAL A 520 -25.10 35.32 20.20
C VAL A 520 -23.83 36.12 20.45
N THR A 521 -23.92 37.44 20.31
CA THR A 521 -22.81 38.38 20.57
C THR A 521 -23.38 39.60 21.28
N ASP A 522 -22.57 40.24 22.13
CA ASP A 522 -22.96 41.46 22.86
C ASP A 522 -22.99 42.71 21.96
N CYS A 523 -22.75 42.56 20.64
CA CYS A 523 -22.67 43.64 19.67
C CYS A 523 -23.83 43.56 18.68
N ALA A 524 -24.65 44.61 18.61
CA ALA A 524 -25.70 44.71 17.60
C ALA A 524 -25.10 44.94 16.20
N PHE A 525 -25.66 44.27 15.20
CA PHE A 525 -25.24 44.46 13.81
C PHE A 525 -25.42 45.91 13.35
N SER A 526 -24.39 46.49 12.74
CA SER A 526 -24.49 47.83 12.16
C SER A 526 -25.40 47.84 10.93
N VAL A 527 -25.51 46.71 10.22
CA VAL A 527 -26.45 46.50 9.10
C VAL A 527 -26.94 45.06 9.08
N ARG A 528 -28.28 44.85 9.06
CA ARG A 528 -28.89 43.51 8.92
C ARG A 528 -28.58 42.87 7.56
N GLY A 529 -28.45 41.55 7.55
CA GLY A 529 -28.14 40.76 6.36
C GLY A 529 -28.04 39.27 6.69
N ALA A 530 -27.46 38.49 5.78
CA ALA A 530 -27.33 37.05 5.92
C ALA A 530 -26.02 36.63 6.61
N ARG A 531 -26.05 35.54 7.41
CA ARG A 531 -24.85 34.85 7.87
C ARG A 531 -24.46 33.76 6.88
N ILE A 532 -23.60 34.10 5.91
CA ILE A 532 -23.16 33.16 4.87
C ILE A 532 -21.96 32.32 5.36
N ALA A 533 -20.98 32.93 6.02
CA ALA A 533 -19.83 32.20 6.57
C ALA A 533 -20.24 31.25 7.71
N PHE A 534 -19.47 30.18 7.89
CA PHE A 534 -19.67 29.21 8.97
C PHE A 534 -19.09 29.72 10.29
N GLU A 535 -19.70 29.31 11.41
CA GLU A 535 -19.23 29.71 12.75
C GLU A 535 -17.84 29.15 13.07
N ARG A 536 -17.61 27.89 12.71
CA ARG A 536 -16.39 27.13 13.02
C ARG A 536 -15.78 26.60 11.73
N GLY A 537 -14.48 26.33 11.80
CA GLY A 537 -13.68 25.80 10.69
C GLY A 537 -12.26 26.35 10.74
N LEU A 538 -11.38 25.75 9.94
CA LEU A 538 -10.04 26.26 9.73
C LEU A 538 -10.08 27.53 8.88
N ARG A 539 -9.31 28.53 9.28
CA ARG A 539 -9.37 29.87 8.65
C ARG A 539 -8.29 30.03 7.59
N LEU A 540 -8.70 30.44 6.39
CA LEU A 540 -7.79 30.75 5.28
C LEU A 540 -7.12 32.11 5.46
N ARG A 541 -6.00 32.27 4.74
CA ARG A 541 -5.42 33.59 4.47
C ARG A 541 -5.97 34.13 3.17
N SER A 542 -6.04 35.46 3.04
CA SER A 542 -6.62 36.08 1.84
C SER A 542 -5.81 35.75 0.56
N GLY A 543 -4.51 35.45 0.69
CA GLY A 543 -3.67 35.00 -0.42
C GLY A 543 -4.02 33.61 -0.99
N ASP A 544 -4.83 32.80 -0.29
CA ASP A 544 -5.40 31.57 -0.84
C ASP A 544 -6.73 31.83 -1.56
N ILE A 545 -7.51 32.82 -1.08
CA ILE A 545 -8.81 33.19 -1.66
C ILE A 545 -8.62 33.94 -2.98
N GLN A 546 -7.57 34.77 -3.10
CA GLN A 546 -7.30 35.52 -4.32
C GLN A 546 -7.14 34.62 -5.57
N PRO A 547 -6.22 33.64 -5.59
CA PRO A 547 -6.13 32.68 -6.71
C PRO A 547 -7.42 31.89 -6.94
N PHE A 548 -8.17 31.58 -5.86
CA PHE A 548 -9.47 30.91 -5.99
C PHE A 548 -10.45 31.75 -6.81
N ILE A 549 -10.57 33.06 -6.54
CA ILE A 549 -11.52 33.94 -7.26
C ILE A 549 -11.05 34.29 -8.68
N GLU A 550 -9.74 34.27 -8.92
CA GLU A 550 -9.11 34.46 -10.23
C GLU A 550 -9.22 33.20 -11.12
N GLY A 551 -9.64 32.06 -10.56
CA GLY A 551 -9.69 30.79 -11.29
C GLY A 551 -8.31 30.16 -11.52
N ALA A 552 -7.31 30.55 -10.73
CA ALA A 552 -5.93 30.09 -10.79
C ALA A 552 -5.65 28.92 -9.83
N ILE A 553 -6.65 28.05 -9.63
CA ILE A 553 -6.53 26.81 -8.83
C ILE A 553 -7.03 25.62 -9.65
N ASP A 554 -6.61 24.42 -9.26
CA ASP A 554 -7.20 23.19 -9.78
C ASP A 554 -8.55 22.90 -9.08
N ASP A 555 -9.64 23.30 -9.73
CA ASP A 555 -11.00 23.07 -9.24
C ASP A 555 -11.32 21.57 -9.08
N GLU A 556 -10.82 20.70 -9.97
CA GLU A 556 -11.11 19.27 -9.94
C GLU A 556 -10.41 18.61 -8.74
N ARG A 557 -9.11 18.91 -8.56
CA ARG A 557 -8.35 18.44 -7.40
C ARG A 557 -8.93 18.98 -6.10
N THR A 558 -9.28 20.26 -6.04
CA THR A 558 -9.89 20.87 -4.84
C THR A 558 -11.25 20.24 -4.52
N ALA A 559 -12.08 19.94 -5.54
CA ALA A 559 -13.33 19.22 -5.35
C ALA A 559 -13.09 17.81 -4.81
N ALA A 560 -12.12 17.09 -5.38
CA ALA A 560 -11.76 15.75 -4.96
C ALA A 560 -11.25 15.75 -3.50
N LEU A 561 -10.34 16.65 -3.14
CA LEU A 561 -9.86 16.80 -1.77
C LEU A 561 -11.01 17.12 -0.80
N THR A 562 -11.85 18.08 -1.14
CA THR A 562 -12.98 18.48 -0.30
C THR A 562 -13.94 17.30 -0.07
N LEU A 563 -14.25 16.55 -1.13
CA LEU A 563 -15.09 15.36 -1.03
C LEU A 563 -14.40 14.24 -0.24
N GLY A 564 -13.10 13.99 -0.46
CA GLY A 564 -12.32 13.02 0.30
C GLY A 564 -12.27 13.35 1.80
N LEU A 565 -12.01 14.60 2.16
CA LEU A 565 -11.91 15.06 3.55
C LEU A 565 -13.28 15.22 4.24
N SER A 566 -14.38 15.27 3.48
CA SER A 566 -15.74 15.42 4.04
C SER A 566 -16.20 14.25 4.92
N CYS A 567 -15.60 13.06 4.78
CA CYS A 567 -15.90 11.89 5.62
C CYS A 567 -15.03 11.80 6.89
N VAL A 568 -14.18 12.80 7.13
CA VAL A 568 -13.38 12.89 8.35
C VAL A 568 -14.17 13.60 9.44
N ASP A 569 -14.09 13.07 10.66
CA ASP A 569 -14.68 13.67 11.85
C ASP A 569 -13.81 14.81 12.37
N TRP A 570 -14.25 16.04 12.10
CA TRP A 570 -13.53 17.26 12.46
C TRP A 570 -13.96 17.87 13.79
N ARG A 571 -14.83 17.21 14.58
CA ARG A 571 -15.39 17.75 15.84
C ARG A 571 -14.35 18.39 16.74
N TYR A 572 -13.27 17.67 16.97
CA TYR A 572 -12.20 18.01 17.91
C TYR A 572 -11.06 18.79 17.27
N THR A 573 -11.23 19.24 16.03
CA THR A 573 -10.26 20.11 15.35
C THR A 573 -10.58 21.55 15.69
N GLY A 574 -9.61 22.24 16.30
CA GLY A 574 -9.72 23.64 16.67
C GLY A 574 -9.92 24.54 15.44
N GLY A 575 -10.54 25.72 15.65
CA GLY A 575 -10.62 26.75 14.63
C GLY A 575 -9.28 27.48 14.47
N GLU A 576 -8.25 26.75 14.05
CA GLU A 576 -6.90 27.28 13.84
C GLU A 576 -6.80 28.06 12.54
N ASN A 577 -5.77 28.91 12.42
CA ASN A 577 -5.47 29.60 11.17
C ASN A 577 -4.54 28.73 10.33
N LEU A 578 -4.92 28.46 9.10
CA LEU A 578 -4.05 27.81 8.13
C LEU A 578 -2.86 28.74 7.81
N PRO A 579 -1.68 28.17 7.49
CA PRO A 579 -0.56 28.95 6.99
C PRO A 579 -0.91 29.58 5.63
N GLY A 580 -0.11 30.56 5.22
CA GLY A 580 -0.33 31.29 3.97
C GLY A 580 0.01 32.76 4.10
N THR A 581 -0.12 33.47 2.99
CA THR A 581 0.20 34.91 2.89
C THR A 581 -1.06 35.75 2.82
N THR A 582 -0.95 37.01 3.24
CA THR A 582 -1.99 37.99 2.94
C THR A 582 -1.93 38.30 1.44
N SER A 583 -3.09 38.36 0.79
CA SER A 583 -3.24 38.73 -0.62
C SER A 583 -2.62 40.08 -0.95
N VAL A 584 -2.25 40.24 -2.22
CA VAL A 584 -2.03 41.57 -2.79
C VAL A 584 -3.37 42.33 -2.74
N SER A 585 -3.32 43.67 -2.67
CA SER A 585 -4.54 44.46 -2.67
C SER A 585 -5.33 44.21 -3.94
N ASP A 586 -6.54 43.67 -3.77
CA ASP A 586 -7.57 43.69 -4.78
C ASP A 586 -8.82 44.29 -4.15
N PRO A 587 -9.30 45.47 -4.61
CA PRO A 587 -10.41 46.15 -3.97
C PRO A 587 -11.72 45.34 -3.93
N ALA A 588 -11.95 44.42 -4.88
CA ALA A 588 -13.16 43.60 -4.89
C ALA A 588 -13.08 42.51 -3.81
N LEU A 589 -11.95 41.79 -3.74
CA LEU A 589 -11.71 40.81 -2.69
C LEU A 589 -11.65 41.45 -1.31
N ASP A 590 -10.95 42.57 -1.18
CA ASP A 590 -10.79 43.30 0.08
C ASP A 590 -12.15 43.73 0.64
N LEU A 591 -13.08 44.19 -0.22
CA LEU A 591 -14.45 44.48 0.20
C LEU A 591 -15.18 43.21 0.65
N VAL A 592 -15.11 42.11 -0.12
CA VAL A 592 -15.85 40.86 0.18
C VAL A 592 -15.38 40.21 1.49
N VAL A 593 -14.06 40.17 1.73
CA VAL A 593 -13.46 39.55 2.93
C VAL A 593 -13.91 40.22 4.23
N LEU A 594 -14.33 41.49 4.21
CA LEU A 594 -14.88 42.14 5.41
C LEU A 594 -16.19 41.50 5.91
N PHE A 595 -16.95 40.89 4.99
CA PHE A 595 -18.26 40.27 5.23
C PHE A 595 -18.21 38.77 5.51
N THR A 596 -17.02 38.15 5.51
CA THR A 596 -16.83 36.73 5.82
C THR A 596 -16.68 36.43 7.32
N GLY A 597 -16.69 37.46 8.16
CA GLY A 597 -16.56 37.31 9.60
C GLY A 597 -17.85 36.93 10.30
N VAL A 598 -17.77 35.94 11.19
CA VAL A 598 -18.87 35.62 12.13
C VAL A 598 -18.82 36.43 13.42
N VAL A 599 -17.69 37.07 13.72
CA VAL A 599 -17.47 37.94 14.88
C VAL A 599 -17.17 39.40 14.46
N PRO A 600 -17.48 40.38 15.32
CA PRO A 600 -17.13 41.78 15.10
C PRO A 600 -15.62 41.97 14.85
N LEU A 601 -15.27 42.98 14.05
CA LEU A 601 -13.89 43.34 13.72
C LEU A 601 -13.53 44.65 14.40
N ASP A 602 -12.66 44.59 15.41
CA ASP A 602 -12.19 45.79 16.08
C ASP A 602 -11.11 46.51 15.27
N TYR A 603 -11.27 47.83 15.18
CA TYR A 603 -10.39 48.77 14.47
C TYR A 603 -10.37 50.14 15.18
N VAL A 604 -9.36 50.95 14.89
CA VAL A 604 -9.27 52.34 15.36
C VAL A 604 -9.67 53.26 14.22
N ASN A 605 -10.55 54.22 14.46
CA ASN A 605 -10.92 55.21 13.44
C ASN A 605 -9.85 56.31 13.33
N THR A 606 -10.03 57.24 12.38
CA THR A 606 -9.11 58.39 12.19
C THR A 606 -9.01 59.31 13.41
N ASP A 607 -10.03 59.26 14.26
CA ASP A 607 -10.18 60.12 15.42
C ASP A 607 -9.54 59.47 16.68
N GLY A 608 -8.89 58.30 16.52
CA GLY A 608 -8.20 57.57 17.58
C GLY A 608 -9.11 56.70 18.46
N GLU A 609 -10.40 56.61 18.13
CA GLU A 609 -11.38 55.85 18.91
C GLU A 609 -11.42 54.38 18.49
N SER A 610 -11.47 53.49 19.47
CA SER A 610 -11.76 52.07 19.25
C SER A 610 -13.21 51.88 18.80
N ARG A 611 -13.38 51.26 17.63
CA ARG A 611 -14.68 50.93 17.02
C ARG A 611 -14.73 49.45 16.70
N SER A 612 -15.93 48.87 16.69
CA SER A 612 -16.15 47.48 16.32
C SER A 612 -17.06 47.42 15.09
N LEU A 613 -16.56 46.80 14.02
CA LEU A 613 -17.26 46.67 12.75
C LEU A 613 -17.96 45.30 12.69
N PHE A 614 -19.29 45.30 12.71
CA PHE A 614 -20.07 44.07 12.52
C PHE A 614 -21.10 44.23 11.40
N VAL A 615 -20.72 43.76 10.22
CA VAL A 615 -21.51 43.88 8.99
C VAL A 615 -21.86 42.52 8.41
N ARG A 616 -23.05 42.43 7.80
CA ARG A 616 -23.54 41.24 7.11
C ARG A 616 -23.73 41.50 5.60
N PRO A 617 -23.41 40.51 4.74
CA PRO A 617 -23.74 40.58 3.33
C PRO A 617 -25.26 40.66 3.13
N GLY A 618 -25.72 41.27 2.05
CA GLY A 618 -27.15 41.28 1.70
C GLY A 618 -27.65 39.87 1.39
N HIS A 619 -28.92 39.59 1.70
CA HIS A 619 -29.55 38.30 1.43
C HIS A 619 -29.54 37.93 -0.07
N ASP A 620 -29.55 38.93 -0.95
CA ASP A 620 -29.54 38.79 -2.40
C ASP A 620 -28.12 38.69 -3.01
N TRP A 621 -27.06 38.88 -2.21
CA TRP A 621 -25.68 38.93 -2.72
C TRP A 621 -25.30 37.66 -3.49
N PRO A 622 -25.43 36.43 -2.97
CA PRO A 622 -25.07 35.24 -3.72
C PRO A 622 -25.86 35.08 -5.01
N SER A 623 -27.17 35.33 -5.01
CA SER A 623 -28.00 35.24 -6.22
C SER A 623 -27.57 36.26 -7.29
N ARG A 624 -27.26 37.49 -6.88
CA ARG A 624 -26.75 38.53 -7.78
C ARG A 624 -25.37 38.20 -8.32
N LEU A 625 -24.48 37.69 -7.46
CA LEU A 625 -23.15 37.25 -7.83
C LEU A 625 -23.20 36.08 -8.84
N ILE A 626 -24.04 35.06 -8.60
CA ILE A 626 -24.27 33.95 -9.53
C ILE A 626 -24.81 34.45 -10.88
N ALA A 627 -25.63 35.50 -10.88
CA ALA A 627 -26.14 36.15 -12.09
C ALA A 627 -25.14 37.12 -12.76
N GLY A 628 -23.90 37.20 -12.29
CA GLY A 628 -22.86 38.07 -12.86
C GLY A 628 -22.97 39.55 -12.47
N GLN A 629 -23.86 39.92 -11.55
CA GLN A 629 -24.07 41.30 -11.11
C GLN A 629 -23.04 41.77 -10.08
N VAL A 630 -21.75 41.48 -10.30
CA VAL A 630 -20.64 41.73 -9.36
C VAL A 630 -20.57 43.20 -8.94
N GLY A 631 -20.64 44.13 -9.90
CA GLY A 631 -20.56 45.56 -9.61
C GLY A 631 -21.71 46.07 -8.73
N ALA A 632 -22.91 45.47 -8.80
CA ALA A 632 -24.02 45.84 -7.93
C ALA A 632 -23.76 45.43 -6.47
N VAL A 633 -23.19 44.24 -6.28
CA VAL A 633 -22.83 43.72 -4.96
C VAL A 633 -21.70 44.54 -4.32
N LEU A 634 -20.64 44.88 -5.07
CA LEU A 634 -19.54 45.69 -4.54
C LEU A 634 -19.98 47.12 -4.14
N ARG A 635 -20.92 47.71 -4.89
CA ARG A 635 -21.54 48.98 -4.50
C ARG A 635 -22.35 48.86 -3.22
N ASP A 636 -23.12 47.78 -3.06
CA ASP A 636 -23.85 47.54 -1.82
C ASP A 636 -22.91 47.28 -0.64
N ALA A 637 -21.81 46.53 -0.85
CA ALA A 637 -20.77 46.33 0.16
C ALA A 637 -20.19 47.66 0.66
N SER A 638 -19.82 48.54 -0.27
CA SER A 638 -19.30 49.88 0.04
C SER A 638 -20.34 50.72 0.80
N ARG A 639 -21.61 50.65 0.40
CA ARG A 639 -22.72 51.34 1.06
C ARG A 639 -22.92 50.84 2.49
N ARG A 640 -22.89 49.52 2.71
CA ARG A 640 -23.05 48.91 4.04
C ARG A 640 -21.94 49.32 5.00
N LEU A 641 -20.69 49.40 4.53
CA LEU A 641 -19.57 49.90 5.34
C LEU A 641 -19.76 51.37 5.75
N ARG A 642 -20.24 52.22 4.83
CA ARG A 642 -20.57 53.62 5.15
C ARG A 642 -21.71 53.74 6.16
N ILE A 643 -22.75 52.90 6.05
CA ILE A 643 -23.83 52.84 7.05
C ILE A 643 -23.29 52.41 8.42
N ALA A 644 -22.31 51.51 8.44
CA ALA A 644 -21.62 51.07 9.66
C ALA A 644 -20.61 52.11 10.21
N GLY A 645 -20.59 53.34 9.66
CA GLY A 645 -19.76 54.43 10.16
C GLY A 645 -18.33 54.47 9.63
N VAL A 646 -17.96 53.60 8.67
CA VAL A 646 -16.64 53.62 8.05
C VAL A 646 -16.55 54.76 7.03
N ARG A 647 -15.57 55.66 7.19
CA ARG A 647 -15.36 56.83 6.33
C ARG A 647 -14.52 56.48 5.09
N HIS A 648 -14.75 57.20 3.99
CA HIS A 648 -13.96 57.13 2.76
C HIS A 648 -13.79 55.72 2.15
N VAL A 649 -14.86 54.93 2.17
CA VAL A 649 -14.86 53.59 1.56
C VAL A 649 -14.75 53.68 0.04
N VAL A 650 -13.77 52.99 -0.53
CA VAL A 650 -13.52 52.92 -1.99
C VAL A 650 -14.75 52.45 -2.74
N SER A 651 -14.96 52.97 -3.96
CA SER A 651 -16.04 52.51 -4.84
C SER A 651 -15.45 51.71 -5.98
N VAL A 652 -15.67 50.40 -5.96
CA VAL A 652 -15.10 49.47 -6.94
C VAL A 652 -16.09 49.27 -8.09
N ARG A 653 -15.64 49.49 -9.33
CA ARG A 653 -16.39 49.09 -10.53
C ARG A 653 -16.21 47.58 -10.68
N GLY A 654 -17.29 46.85 -10.99
CA GLY A 654 -17.23 45.39 -11.10
C GLY A 654 -16.10 44.96 -12.04
N GLY A 655 -15.15 44.18 -11.51
CA GLY A 655 -14.03 43.62 -12.27
C GLY A 655 -14.45 42.42 -13.10
N SER A 656 -13.50 41.81 -13.81
CA SER A 656 -13.67 40.60 -14.63
C SER A 656 -13.83 39.29 -13.82
N PHE A 657 -14.16 39.38 -12.54
CA PHE A 657 -14.26 38.22 -11.67
C PHE A 657 -15.48 37.36 -12.00
N ASP A 658 -15.32 36.04 -11.91
CA ASP A 658 -16.45 35.12 -11.89
C ASP A 658 -17.26 35.36 -10.60
N GLY A 659 -18.47 35.89 -10.77
CA GLY A 659 -19.36 36.16 -9.66
C GLY A 659 -19.67 34.90 -8.83
N ARG A 660 -19.69 33.70 -9.42
CA ARG A 660 -19.88 32.47 -8.64
C ARG A 660 -18.74 32.25 -7.65
N ARG A 661 -17.49 32.47 -8.06
CA ARG A 661 -16.32 32.34 -7.16
C ARG A 661 -16.34 33.39 -6.06
N LEU A 662 -16.78 34.62 -6.34
CA LEU A 662 -17.01 35.62 -5.30
C LEU A 662 -18.15 35.22 -4.34
N ALA A 663 -19.19 34.55 -4.81
CA ALA A 663 -20.23 34.01 -3.94
C ALA A 663 -19.68 32.91 -3.02
N VAL A 664 -18.80 32.05 -3.52
CA VAL A 664 -18.09 31.05 -2.72
C VAL A 664 -17.16 31.71 -1.70
N ALA A 665 -16.50 32.81 -2.05
CA ALA A 665 -15.61 33.53 -1.12
C ALA A 665 -16.33 33.97 0.17
N LEU A 666 -17.65 34.19 0.13
CA LEU A 666 -18.48 34.51 1.30
C LEU A 666 -18.62 33.34 2.29
N LEU A 667 -18.33 32.09 1.87
CA LEU A 667 -18.34 30.91 2.74
C LEU A 667 -17.05 30.75 3.56
N PHE A 668 -15.92 31.23 3.03
CA PHE A 668 -14.62 31.04 3.68
C PHE A 668 -14.51 31.87 4.94
N THR A 669 -14.03 31.27 6.02
CA THR A 669 -13.62 32.04 7.20
C THR A 669 -12.18 32.51 7.02
N THR A 670 -11.93 33.80 7.20
CA THR A 670 -10.61 34.41 7.03
C THR A 670 -10.02 34.85 8.36
N LYS A 671 -8.70 34.83 8.47
CA LYS A 671 -7.98 35.36 9.64
C LYS A 671 -8.32 36.83 9.90
N THR A 672 -8.52 37.21 11.16
CA THR A 672 -8.88 38.58 11.57
C THR A 672 -7.88 39.63 11.08
N SER A 673 -6.58 39.28 11.03
CA SER A 673 -5.55 40.18 10.50
C SER A 673 -5.75 40.52 9.03
N ASP A 674 -6.22 39.58 8.21
CA ASP A 674 -6.46 39.81 6.78
C ASP A 674 -7.70 40.68 6.57
N ARG A 675 -8.75 40.49 7.40
CA ARG A 675 -9.91 41.40 7.44
C ARG A 675 -9.51 42.82 7.83
N ARG A 676 -8.64 42.98 8.83
CA ARG A 676 -8.13 44.30 9.24
C ARG A 676 -7.28 44.95 8.15
N ALA A 677 -6.40 44.17 7.50
CA ALA A 677 -5.60 44.64 6.38
C ALA A 677 -6.49 45.07 5.21
N ALA A 678 -7.50 44.27 4.85
CA ALA A 678 -8.49 44.63 3.84
C ALA A 678 -9.23 45.92 4.18
N LEU A 679 -9.66 46.11 5.45
CA LEU A 679 -10.30 47.35 5.90
C LEU A 679 -9.39 48.57 5.67
N GLY A 680 -8.11 48.47 6.00
CA GLY A 680 -7.13 49.55 5.79
C GLY A 680 -6.81 49.83 4.33
N ARG A 681 -7.10 48.89 3.41
CA ARG A 681 -6.91 49.09 1.96
C ARG A 681 -8.14 49.69 1.26
N VAL A 682 -9.33 49.47 1.81
CA VAL A 682 -10.61 49.89 1.22
C VAL A 682 -11.25 51.08 1.94
N ALA A 683 -10.72 51.51 3.07
CA ALA A 683 -11.22 52.64 3.84
C ALA A 683 -10.10 53.36 4.59
N VAL A 684 -10.40 54.58 5.03
CA VAL A 684 -9.48 55.35 5.88
C VAL A 684 -9.75 54.99 7.33
N VAL A 685 -8.78 54.33 7.96
CA VAL A 685 -8.78 53.94 9.38
C VAL A 685 -7.51 54.44 10.07
N GLY A 686 -7.56 54.61 11.40
CA GLY A 686 -6.41 55.04 12.19
C GLY A 686 -5.34 53.95 12.28
N SER A 687 -4.07 54.35 12.36
CA SER A 687 -2.94 53.44 12.54
C SER A 687 -2.79 53.04 14.01
N HIS A 688 -2.72 51.74 14.30
CA HIS A 688 -2.28 51.27 15.60
C HIS A 688 -0.77 51.56 15.76
N HIS A 689 -0.40 52.61 16.49
CA HIS A 689 0.91 52.68 17.13
C HIS A 689 0.82 51.90 18.44
N THR A 690 1.28 50.65 18.43
CA THR A 690 1.59 49.94 19.68
C THR A 690 2.75 50.67 20.35
N LYS A 691 2.47 51.49 21.37
CA LYS A 691 3.52 51.94 22.27
C LYS A 691 4.10 50.69 22.94
N LEU A 692 5.32 50.32 22.58
CA LEU A 692 6.17 49.49 23.42
C LEU A 692 6.24 50.19 24.78
N VAL A 693 5.63 49.58 25.79
CA VAL A 693 5.84 49.98 27.18
C VAL A 693 7.31 49.70 27.46
N GLN A 694 8.10 50.77 27.54
CA GLN A 694 9.42 50.71 28.15
C GLN A 694 9.21 50.25 29.60
N GLU A 695 9.84 49.14 29.96
CA GLU A 695 10.15 48.84 31.35
C GLU A 695 10.88 50.05 31.93
N VAL A 696 10.19 50.78 32.80
CA VAL A 696 10.83 51.79 33.64
C VAL A 696 11.41 51.02 34.81
N THR A 697 12.74 50.96 34.80
CA THR A 697 13.55 50.63 35.96
C THR A 697 13.32 51.67 37.05
N THR A 698 12.72 51.25 38.17
CA THR A 698 13.04 51.67 39.55
C THR A 698 12.52 50.62 40.50
#